data_AF-A0A4Q2ZEJ5-F1
#
_entry.id   AF-A0A4Q2ZEJ5-F1
#
_cell.length_a   1.000
_cell.length_b   1.000
_cell.length_c   1.000
_cell.angle_alpha   90.00
_cell.angle_beta   90.00
_cell.angle_gamma   90.00
#
_symmetry.space_group_name_H-M   'P 1'
#
loop_
_entity.id
_entity.type
_entity.pdbx_description
1 polymer ?
#
loop_
_entity_poly.entity_id
_entity_poly.type
_entity_poly.pdbx_seq_one_letter_code
_entity_poly.pdbx_strand_id
1 'polypeptide(L)'
;DATGHDWAGRYQPSFGSVVPPVLVVPKGEGSYFVDFGRDGFGYLTIRLNGNFAGRSMTVRFSEHASGQTVVDAGGSTTNPNTTQTVVALQDGDVTYRIRTPDVSGNGIHVDGWAGGVVTPFRYVELINCPGVKAADIRQHVLHVPFSDQAAAFRSSDVTLDAVWEMCRYSMKATTFAGIYVDGDRERLPYEADAYINQLGHYQVDREFTTARYSYEWLLDHSTWPTEWKLHFPLMAWMDYLYTGNAEALAVNYDKIVSHVAQYHPSVRADGILSHSHNNIVDWPAGERDGYVLTAENTVVNAFCYKSWRILADIAGVLGKTSDQAAFTGRADLLQANFNAVFWNGSQYKDGASTPHVSAHANFFPLALGLAPPDKRSVLDFLKTRRMACSVYGSQFLLEALFEGGEADHAIGLMKDNSTTYDRHWWNMIEKGSTIAMEAWGNNYKPNQDWNHAWGATPANIIPRYVLGLQPLTPGFATALIKPQLGTGDGTLGLTRASGVIPTIRGPVEITVENAPADFRLILKTPGNMLARVLVPTKGLANPCLIVNGARVAAPVVDGHLVLENVKGGTHAIHLSGEAPDNASLLETWKASMFGNEAGNPAVAGDERDPDGDGMSNADEFIANTDPLDPDDLFVTKVFSLTEPGPAFRMTVAGKPGRRYLLERSVSLEDSSWSVVREPEVLAERQDLELEDTSPPATKAFYRARVELP
;
A
#
# COMPACT_ATOMS: atom_id res chain seq x y z
N ASP A 1 1.33 -28.84 -12.49
CA ASP A 1 1.39 -29.84 -11.41
C ASP A 1 0.50 -31.03 -11.77
N ALA A 2 0.36 -32.00 -10.86
CA ALA A 2 -0.46 -33.18 -11.04
C ALA A 2 -1.98 -32.87 -11.10
N THR A 3 -2.41 -31.64 -10.80
CA THR A 3 -3.81 -31.18 -10.87
C THR A 3 -4.13 -30.48 -12.20
N GLY A 4 -3.15 -30.35 -13.10
CA GLY A 4 -3.34 -29.79 -14.44
C GLY A 4 -3.11 -28.28 -14.56
N HIS A 5 -2.62 -27.62 -13.50
CA HIS A 5 -2.26 -26.20 -13.56
C HIS A 5 -0.81 -26.01 -14.05
N ASP A 6 -0.61 -25.12 -15.02
CA ASP A 6 0.71 -24.80 -15.56
C ASP A 6 1.43 -23.77 -14.68
N TRP A 7 2.57 -24.16 -14.10
CA TRP A 7 3.42 -23.29 -13.28
C TRP A 7 4.40 -22.44 -14.09
N ALA A 8 4.36 -22.52 -15.42
CA ALA A 8 5.19 -21.70 -16.29
C ALA A 8 5.04 -20.20 -15.98
N GLY A 9 6.18 -19.53 -15.79
CA GLY A 9 6.25 -18.09 -15.51
C GLY A 9 5.99 -17.69 -14.05
N ARG A 10 5.77 -18.64 -13.13
CA ARG A 10 5.54 -18.36 -11.70
C ARG A 10 6.79 -18.59 -10.86
N TYR A 11 6.97 -17.77 -9.83
CA TYR A 11 8.05 -18.00 -8.89
C TYR A 11 7.75 -19.22 -8.01
N GLN A 12 8.70 -20.14 -7.98
CA GLN A 12 8.60 -21.33 -7.15
C GLN A 12 9.05 -21.01 -5.72
N PRO A 13 8.31 -21.47 -4.69
CA PRO A 13 8.78 -21.41 -3.32
C PRO A 13 10.16 -22.07 -3.16
N SER A 14 11.03 -21.46 -2.35
CA SER A 14 12.33 -22.05 -2.03
C SER A 14 12.75 -21.76 -0.60
N PHE A 15 13.60 -22.63 -0.04
CA PHE A 15 14.25 -22.45 1.26
C PHE A 15 15.47 -21.53 1.16
N GLY A 16 15.32 -20.38 0.49
CA GLY A 16 16.40 -19.44 0.22
C GLY A 16 16.86 -18.67 1.47
N SER A 17 15.99 -18.55 2.48
CA SER A 17 16.28 -17.85 3.72
C SER A 17 16.76 -18.80 4.82
N VAL A 18 18.02 -18.66 5.22
CA VAL A 18 18.63 -19.44 6.31
C VAL A 18 18.93 -18.51 7.48
N VAL A 19 18.11 -18.60 8.52
CA VAL A 19 18.07 -17.67 9.65
C VAL A 19 18.81 -18.24 10.86
N PRO A 20 19.82 -17.53 11.42
CA PRO A 20 20.43 -17.90 12.69
C PRO A 20 19.53 -17.51 13.87
N PRO A 21 19.61 -18.19 15.02
CA PRO A 21 18.89 -17.76 16.22
C PRO A 21 19.44 -16.43 16.74
N VAL A 22 18.55 -15.56 17.22
CA VAL A 22 18.92 -14.33 17.92
C VAL A 22 19.25 -14.59 19.39
N LEU A 23 18.77 -15.71 19.94
CA LEU A 23 19.02 -16.12 21.32
C LEU A 23 19.12 -17.65 21.44
N VAL A 24 20.10 -18.12 22.20
CA VAL A 24 20.23 -19.52 22.63
C VAL A 24 20.53 -19.54 24.13
N VAL A 25 19.65 -20.14 24.92
CA VAL A 25 19.79 -20.22 26.38
C VAL A 25 19.94 -21.67 26.82
N PRO A 26 21.09 -22.06 27.42
CA PRO A 26 21.24 -23.37 28.03
C PRO A 26 20.38 -23.46 29.30
N LYS A 27 19.55 -24.50 29.40
CA LYS A 27 18.67 -24.78 30.55
C LYS A 27 19.23 -25.83 31.52
N GLY A 28 20.41 -26.39 31.22
CA GLY A 28 21.00 -27.51 31.94
C GLY A 28 20.58 -28.87 31.37
N GLU A 29 21.29 -29.94 31.74
CA GLU A 29 20.98 -31.34 31.36
C GLU A 29 20.83 -31.58 29.85
N GLY A 30 21.59 -30.83 29.02
CA GLY A 30 21.49 -30.93 27.56
C GLY A 30 20.21 -30.31 26.99
N SER A 31 19.53 -29.44 27.73
CA SER A 31 18.36 -28.70 27.27
C SER A 31 18.68 -27.26 26.90
N TYR A 32 18.06 -26.75 25.85
CA TYR A 32 18.26 -25.38 25.33
C TYR A 32 16.94 -24.77 24.91
N PHE A 33 16.78 -23.46 25.16
CA PHE A 33 15.75 -22.63 24.55
C PHE A 33 16.37 -21.80 23.43
N VAL A 34 15.68 -21.70 22.30
CA VAL A 34 16.14 -21.01 21.10
C VAL A 34 15.04 -20.07 20.61
N ASP A 35 15.40 -18.82 20.29
CA ASP A 35 14.52 -17.84 19.64
C ASP A 35 15.15 -17.40 18.32
N PHE A 36 14.40 -17.50 17.22
CA PHE A 36 14.78 -17.00 15.89
C PHE A 36 14.42 -15.53 15.64
N GLY A 37 13.70 -14.91 16.57
CA GLY A 37 13.28 -13.50 16.54
C GLY A 37 12.00 -13.28 15.76
N ARG A 38 11.71 -14.10 14.74
CA ARG A 38 10.45 -14.09 13.97
C ARG A 38 9.98 -15.51 13.64
N ASP A 39 8.68 -15.63 13.43
CA ASP A 39 8.04 -16.85 12.93
C ASP A 39 8.40 -17.06 11.47
N GLY A 40 8.70 -18.31 11.10
CA GLY A 40 9.02 -18.68 9.73
C GLY A 40 8.48 -20.06 9.38
N PHE A 41 7.76 -20.15 8.27
CA PHE A 41 7.29 -21.43 7.70
C PHE A 41 8.50 -22.23 7.21
N GLY A 42 8.82 -23.34 7.85
CA GLY A 42 9.98 -24.10 7.40
C GLY A 42 10.45 -25.27 8.24
N TYR A 43 11.77 -25.45 8.33
CA TYR A 43 12.39 -26.52 9.11
C TYR A 43 13.67 -26.08 9.81
N LEU A 44 14.13 -26.87 10.77
CA LEU A 44 15.33 -26.62 11.58
C LEU A 44 16.50 -27.46 11.08
N THR A 45 17.71 -26.92 11.11
CA THR A 45 18.94 -27.72 11.08
C THR A 45 19.77 -27.52 12.33
N ILE A 46 20.33 -28.62 12.83
CA ILE A 46 21.29 -28.63 13.93
C ILE A 46 22.51 -29.43 13.49
N ARG A 47 23.70 -28.83 13.54
CA ARG A 47 24.98 -29.53 13.34
C ARG A 47 25.54 -29.99 14.68
N LEU A 48 25.84 -31.27 14.80
CA LEU A 48 26.51 -31.84 15.97
C LEU A 48 27.74 -32.63 15.51
N ASN A 49 28.85 -32.45 16.23
CA ASN A 49 30.07 -33.22 16.00
C ASN A 49 30.47 -33.95 17.29
N GLY A 50 30.49 -35.28 17.27
CA GLY A 50 30.88 -36.09 18.41
C GLY A 50 30.44 -37.55 18.30
N ASN A 51 30.52 -38.29 19.41
CA ASN A 51 30.08 -39.69 19.48
C ASN A 51 28.77 -39.77 20.27
N PHE A 52 27.65 -39.91 19.56
CA PHE A 52 26.30 -39.86 20.10
C PHE A 52 25.41 -41.02 19.66
N ALA A 53 25.95 -42.04 18.98
CA ALA A 53 25.20 -43.23 18.59
C ALA A 53 24.49 -43.85 19.81
N GLY A 54 23.21 -44.20 19.63
CA GLY A 54 22.36 -44.74 20.69
C GLY A 54 21.71 -43.68 21.60
N ARG A 55 21.97 -42.39 21.38
CA ARG A 55 21.27 -41.27 22.04
C ARG A 55 20.18 -40.70 21.13
N SER A 56 19.24 -39.98 21.71
CA SER A 56 18.21 -39.22 21.00
C SER A 56 18.08 -37.81 21.56
N MET A 57 17.77 -36.86 20.68
CA MET A 57 17.36 -35.50 21.04
C MET A 57 15.87 -35.33 20.73
N THR A 58 15.14 -34.63 21.59
CA THR A 58 13.77 -34.18 21.30
C THR A 58 13.78 -32.70 20.97
N VAL A 59 13.07 -32.33 19.91
CA VAL A 59 12.91 -30.95 19.45
C VAL A 59 11.44 -30.59 19.53
N ARG A 60 11.11 -29.54 20.28
CA ARG A 60 9.77 -28.95 20.36
C ARG A 60 9.76 -27.62 19.62
N PHE A 61 8.71 -27.38 18.84
CA PHE A 61 8.52 -26.16 18.06
C PHE A 61 7.33 -25.38 18.62
N SER A 62 7.38 -24.04 18.57
CA SER A 62 6.21 -23.19 18.85
C SER A 62 6.37 -21.81 18.21
N GLU A 63 5.25 -21.17 17.92
CA GLU A 63 5.15 -19.73 17.64
C GLU A 63 5.10 -18.90 18.93
N HIS A 64 4.92 -19.53 20.10
CA HIS A 64 4.74 -18.87 21.39
C HIS A 64 5.69 -19.40 22.48
N ALA A 65 6.11 -18.48 23.35
CA ALA A 65 6.94 -18.77 24.51
C ALA A 65 6.47 -17.97 25.73
N SER A 66 6.56 -18.60 26.90
CA SER A 66 6.40 -17.94 28.19
C SER A 66 7.74 -17.99 28.92
N GLY A 67 8.41 -16.84 28.99
CA GLY A 67 9.82 -16.78 29.37
C GLY A 67 10.69 -17.59 28.40
N GLN A 68 11.53 -18.48 28.93
CA GLN A 68 12.44 -19.34 28.16
C GLN A 68 11.90 -20.77 28.01
N THR A 69 10.58 -20.88 27.81
CA THR A 69 9.89 -22.16 27.65
C THR A 69 8.87 -22.03 26.53
N VAL A 70 8.93 -22.97 25.58
CA VAL A 70 7.90 -23.10 24.55
C VAL A 70 6.61 -23.57 25.20
N VAL A 71 5.48 -22.98 24.80
CA VAL A 71 4.17 -23.28 25.38
C VAL A 71 3.14 -23.44 24.28
N ASP A 72 2.04 -24.11 24.61
CA ASP A 72 0.86 -24.17 23.74
C ASP A 72 0.13 -22.84 23.78
N ALA A 73 -0.10 -22.26 22.60
CA ALA A 73 -0.91 -21.05 22.44
C ALA A 73 -2.34 -21.35 21.98
N GLY A 74 -2.73 -22.60 21.74
CA GLY A 74 -3.96 -22.95 21.01
C GLY A 74 -3.83 -22.71 19.50
N GLY A 75 -4.46 -23.57 18.69
CA GLY A 75 -4.24 -23.63 17.23
C GLY A 75 -3.91 -25.06 16.77
N SER A 76 -3.72 -25.30 15.46
CA SER A 76 -3.48 -26.66 14.93
C SER A 76 -2.03 -27.15 15.08
N THR A 77 -1.06 -26.24 15.14
CA THR A 77 0.38 -26.53 15.19
C THR A 77 1.03 -26.22 16.54
N THR A 78 0.27 -25.72 17.51
CA THR A 78 0.83 -25.05 18.69
C THR A 78 1.05 -25.93 19.90
N ASN A 79 0.57 -27.18 19.95
CA ASN A 79 0.73 -28.01 21.14
C ASN A 79 2.10 -28.72 21.18
N PRO A 80 3.07 -28.28 22.04
CA PRO A 80 4.42 -28.82 22.09
C PRO A 80 4.48 -30.26 22.65
N ASN A 81 3.40 -30.75 23.27
CA ASN A 81 3.26 -32.14 23.69
C ASN A 81 2.74 -33.04 22.56
N THR A 82 2.24 -32.47 21.45
CA THR A 82 1.82 -33.20 20.24
C THR A 82 2.59 -32.82 18.97
N THR A 83 3.46 -31.80 19.00
CA THR A 83 4.28 -31.32 17.85
C THR A 83 5.80 -31.40 18.10
N GLN A 84 6.26 -32.45 18.81
CA GLN A 84 7.69 -32.71 18.99
C GLN A 84 8.25 -33.73 17.98
N THR A 85 9.50 -33.53 17.57
CA THR A 85 10.26 -34.45 16.71
C THR A 85 11.39 -35.08 17.50
N VAL A 86 11.45 -36.41 17.53
CA VAL A 86 12.56 -37.16 18.16
C VAL A 86 13.57 -37.56 17.09
N VAL A 87 14.83 -37.21 17.31
CA VAL A 87 15.93 -37.42 16.36
C VAL A 87 16.95 -38.37 16.98
N ALA A 88 17.14 -39.53 16.35
CA ALA A 88 18.23 -40.44 16.70
C ALA A 88 19.57 -39.84 16.27
N LEU A 89 20.53 -39.80 17.19
CA LEU A 89 21.84 -39.21 16.96
C LEU A 89 22.84 -40.27 16.45
N GLN A 90 23.81 -39.80 15.66
CA GLN A 90 24.87 -40.57 15.04
C GLN A 90 26.23 -40.07 15.51
N ASP A 91 27.26 -40.90 15.33
CA ASP A 91 28.65 -40.51 15.51
C ASP A 91 29.15 -39.67 14.32
N GLY A 92 30.12 -38.80 14.56
CA GLY A 92 30.74 -37.93 13.56
C GLY A 92 30.16 -36.52 13.51
N ASP A 93 30.45 -35.82 12.42
CA ASP A 93 30.01 -34.45 12.15
C ASP A 93 28.76 -34.47 11.25
N VAL A 94 27.59 -34.36 11.87
CA VAL A 94 26.30 -34.59 11.23
C VAL A 94 25.42 -33.36 11.36
N THR A 95 24.83 -32.95 10.23
CA THR A 95 23.78 -31.92 10.21
C THR A 95 22.41 -32.58 10.11
N TYR A 96 21.64 -32.49 11.19
CA TYR A 96 20.29 -33.04 11.27
C TYR A 96 19.32 -32.04 10.68
N ARG A 97 18.50 -32.48 9.72
CA ARG A 97 17.36 -31.73 9.19
C ARG A 97 16.10 -32.19 9.91
N ILE A 98 15.53 -31.30 10.71
CA ILE A 98 14.47 -31.59 11.67
C ILE A 98 13.23 -30.78 11.28
N ARG A 99 12.14 -31.48 10.99
CA ARG A 99 10.87 -30.87 10.59
C ARG A 99 9.92 -30.79 11.78
N THR A 100 8.97 -29.89 11.70
CA THR A 100 7.77 -29.96 12.53
C THR A 100 6.98 -31.23 12.18
N PRO A 101 6.28 -31.85 13.14
CA PRO A 101 5.48 -33.03 12.85
C PRO A 101 4.38 -32.73 11.83
N ASP A 102 4.05 -33.74 11.02
CA ASP A 102 2.98 -33.65 10.04
C ASP A 102 1.61 -33.64 10.74
N VAL A 103 1.09 -32.44 10.98
CA VAL A 103 -0.29 -32.23 11.42
C VAL A 103 -1.17 -32.16 10.18
N SER A 104 -1.43 -33.35 9.62
CA SER A 104 -2.19 -33.55 8.40
C SER A 104 -3.51 -32.76 8.38
N GLY A 105 -3.79 -32.14 7.24
CA GLY A 105 -5.09 -31.58 6.84
C GLY A 105 -4.99 -31.22 5.36
N ASN A 106 -6.10 -31.28 4.62
CA ASN A 106 -6.24 -31.18 3.14
C ASN A 106 -5.69 -29.89 2.46
N GLY A 107 -4.80 -29.15 3.11
CA GLY A 107 -4.19 -27.93 2.60
C GLY A 107 -3.26 -28.15 1.41
N ILE A 108 -2.88 -27.05 0.78
CA ILE A 108 -2.09 -27.06 -0.45
C ILE A 108 -0.72 -27.69 -0.20
N HIS A 109 -0.36 -28.63 -1.06
CA HIS A 109 0.99 -29.17 -1.12
C HIS A 109 1.94 -28.17 -1.78
N VAL A 110 3.09 -27.94 -1.16
CA VAL A 110 4.16 -27.13 -1.76
C VAL A 110 4.86 -27.95 -2.84
N ASP A 111 4.80 -27.49 -4.08
CA ASP A 111 5.43 -28.15 -5.22
C ASP A 111 6.96 -28.28 -5.06
N GLY A 112 7.52 -29.41 -5.48
CA GLY A 112 8.94 -29.70 -5.34
C GLY A 112 9.39 -30.02 -3.90
N TRP A 113 8.50 -29.92 -2.91
CA TRP A 113 8.77 -30.30 -1.54
C TRP A 113 8.24 -31.71 -1.25
N ALA A 114 9.14 -32.69 -1.31
CA ALA A 114 8.84 -34.08 -0.88
C ALA A 114 8.77 -34.23 0.65
N GLY A 115 8.69 -33.13 1.40
CA GLY A 115 8.99 -33.10 2.83
C GLY A 115 7.79 -33.14 3.78
N GLY A 116 6.56 -33.21 3.27
CA GLY A 116 5.32 -33.15 4.04
C GLY A 116 4.80 -31.72 4.22
N VAL A 117 3.99 -31.48 5.26
CA VAL A 117 3.50 -30.14 5.59
C VAL A 117 4.64 -29.21 6.06
N VAL A 118 4.55 -27.93 5.70
CA VAL A 118 5.44 -26.87 6.22
C VAL A 118 4.63 -26.01 7.19
N THR A 119 5.12 -25.82 8.41
CA THR A 119 4.44 -25.04 9.45
C THR A 119 5.37 -23.95 9.99
N PRO A 120 4.83 -22.87 10.57
CA PRO A 120 5.63 -21.82 11.16
C PRO A 120 6.17 -22.23 12.54
N PHE A 121 7.31 -21.65 12.89
CA PHE A 121 7.80 -21.61 14.27
C PHE A 121 8.73 -20.41 14.44
N ARG A 122 8.84 -19.92 15.67
CA ARG A 122 9.85 -18.94 16.09
C ARG A 122 10.74 -19.48 17.20
N TYR A 123 10.16 -20.26 18.09
CA TYR A 123 10.82 -20.79 19.27
C TYR A 123 11.05 -22.30 19.13
N VAL A 124 12.20 -22.74 19.64
CA VAL A 124 12.55 -24.15 19.72
C VAL A 124 13.05 -24.49 21.11
N GLU A 125 12.57 -25.61 21.67
CA GLU A 125 13.17 -26.23 22.84
C GLU A 125 13.86 -27.53 22.45
N LEU A 126 15.16 -27.61 22.72
CA LEU A 126 15.98 -28.81 22.53
C LEU A 126 16.09 -29.52 23.86
N ILE A 127 15.87 -30.83 23.88
CA ILE A 127 15.92 -31.67 25.08
C ILE A 127 16.85 -32.85 24.80
N ASN A 128 17.74 -33.17 25.74
CA ASN A 128 18.79 -34.18 25.58
C ASN A 128 19.76 -33.92 24.41
N CYS A 129 19.87 -32.66 23.97
CA CYS A 129 20.80 -32.22 22.94
C CYS A 129 22.23 -32.16 23.51
N PRO A 130 23.22 -32.76 22.83
CA PRO A 130 24.63 -32.52 23.12
C PRO A 130 25.01 -31.02 23.07
N GLY A 131 26.24 -30.69 23.48
CA GLY A 131 26.75 -29.31 23.43
C GLY A 131 26.53 -28.66 22.06
N VAL A 132 25.73 -27.58 22.00
CA VAL A 132 25.40 -26.87 20.76
C VAL A 132 25.59 -25.36 20.94
N LYS A 133 25.99 -24.66 19.87
CA LYS A 133 26.13 -23.20 19.84
C LYS A 133 25.16 -22.60 18.83
N ALA A 134 24.95 -21.27 18.91
CA ALA A 134 24.14 -20.55 17.92
C ALA A 134 24.63 -20.75 16.47
N ALA A 135 25.94 -20.93 16.26
CA ALA A 135 26.52 -21.20 14.95
C ALA A 135 26.06 -22.53 14.33
N ASP A 136 25.58 -23.47 15.13
CA ASP A 136 25.20 -24.83 14.72
C ASP A 136 23.70 -24.96 14.39
N ILE A 137 22.90 -23.95 14.74
CA ILE A 137 21.43 -23.98 14.66
C ILE A 137 20.96 -23.03 13.56
N ARG A 138 20.13 -23.49 12.62
CA ARG A 138 19.50 -22.63 11.61
C ARG A 138 18.03 -22.97 11.40
N GLN A 139 17.21 -21.95 11.22
CA GLN A 139 15.88 -22.08 10.65
C GLN A 139 15.99 -21.87 9.14
N HIS A 140 15.43 -22.78 8.36
CA HIS A 140 15.32 -22.68 6.91
C HIS A 140 13.89 -22.29 6.61
N VAL A 141 13.68 -21.06 6.13
CA VAL A 141 12.36 -20.48 5.87
C VAL A 141 12.02 -20.64 4.39
N LEU A 142 10.83 -21.16 4.13
CA LEU A 142 10.22 -21.26 2.83
C LEU A 142 9.52 -19.95 2.49
N HIS A 143 9.83 -19.40 1.32
CA HIS A 143 9.07 -18.27 0.78
C HIS A 143 9.14 -18.26 -0.75
N VAL A 144 8.18 -17.61 -1.38
CA VAL A 144 8.36 -17.12 -2.75
C VAL A 144 9.41 -16.00 -2.75
N PRO A 145 10.16 -15.77 -3.84
CA PRO A 145 11.02 -14.61 -4.00
C PRO A 145 10.28 -13.34 -3.58
N PHE A 146 10.90 -12.60 -2.65
CA PHE A 146 10.30 -11.44 -2.01
C PHE A 146 11.41 -10.44 -1.72
N SER A 147 11.26 -9.19 -2.15
CA SER A 147 12.27 -8.16 -1.92
C SER A 147 12.01 -7.40 -0.62
N ASP A 148 12.86 -7.62 0.39
CA ASP A 148 12.78 -6.85 1.65
C ASP A 148 13.04 -5.34 1.49
N GLN A 149 13.54 -4.92 0.33
CA GLN A 149 13.83 -3.51 0.01
C GLN A 149 12.79 -2.89 -0.94
N ALA A 150 11.78 -3.64 -1.38
CA ALA A 150 10.78 -3.12 -2.33
C ALA A 150 9.84 -2.07 -1.72
N ALA A 151 9.66 -2.10 -0.40
CA ALA A 151 8.78 -1.20 0.31
C ALA A 151 9.36 -0.76 1.65
N ALA A 152 9.04 0.46 2.05
CA ALA A 152 9.41 1.04 3.33
C ALA A 152 8.30 1.96 3.84
N PHE A 153 8.16 2.08 5.16
CA PHE A 153 7.28 3.05 5.78
C PHE A 153 7.88 3.52 7.11
N ARG A 154 7.68 4.80 7.42
CA ARG A 154 8.01 5.41 8.69
C ARG A 154 7.11 6.62 8.94
N SER A 155 6.81 6.92 10.20
CA SER A 155 5.93 8.03 10.55
C SER A 155 6.40 8.80 11.79
N SER A 156 5.57 9.73 12.27
CA SER A 156 5.71 10.34 13.58
C SER A 156 5.29 9.42 14.73
N ASP A 157 4.71 8.25 14.46
CA ASP A 157 4.17 7.34 15.46
C ASP A 157 4.81 5.95 15.39
N VAL A 158 5.60 5.61 16.42
CA VAL A 158 6.36 4.36 16.47
C VAL A 158 5.49 3.11 16.61
N THR A 159 4.28 3.25 17.18
CA THR A 159 3.32 2.14 17.25
C THR A 159 2.83 1.80 15.85
N LEU A 160 2.46 2.83 15.07
CA LEU A 160 2.03 2.64 13.69
C LEU A 160 3.13 2.04 12.82
N ASP A 161 4.38 2.48 13.00
CA ASP A 161 5.55 1.92 12.30
C ASP A 161 5.72 0.42 12.61
N ALA A 162 5.61 0.02 13.88
CA ALA A 162 5.69 -1.38 14.28
C ALA A 162 4.53 -2.23 13.77
N VAL A 163 3.32 -1.68 13.77
CA VAL A 163 2.12 -2.33 13.21
C VAL A 163 2.29 -2.57 11.71
N TRP A 164 2.78 -1.57 10.96
CA TRP A 164 3.05 -1.74 9.55
C TRP A 164 4.12 -2.82 9.29
N GLU A 165 5.22 -2.83 10.03
CA GLU A 165 6.28 -3.82 9.83
C GLU A 165 5.81 -5.26 10.12
N MET A 166 4.99 -5.48 11.15
CA MET A 166 4.38 -6.79 11.40
C MET A 166 3.48 -7.20 10.22
N CYS A 167 2.65 -6.28 9.72
CA CYS A 167 1.74 -6.55 8.61
C CYS A 167 2.49 -6.77 7.27
N ARG A 168 3.57 -6.01 7.02
CA ARG A 168 4.47 -6.18 5.87
C ARG A 168 5.13 -7.55 5.90
N TYR A 169 5.66 -7.96 7.05
CA TYR A 169 6.25 -9.28 7.22
C TYR A 169 5.22 -10.40 7.06
N SER A 170 3.98 -10.15 7.47
CA SER A 170 2.89 -11.12 7.31
C SER A 170 2.68 -11.49 5.85
N MET A 171 2.65 -10.51 4.94
CA MET A 171 2.54 -10.77 3.49
C MET A 171 3.68 -11.65 2.97
N LYS A 172 4.91 -11.46 3.44
CA LYS A 172 6.06 -12.31 3.08
C LYS A 172 5.89 -13.73 3.61
N ALA A 173 5.50 -13.86 4.88
CA ALA A 173 5.47 -15.14 5.56
C ALA A 173 4.31 -16.03 5.08
N THR A 174 3.14 -15.46 4.80
CA THR A 174 1.92 -16.21 4.44
C THR A 174 1.79 -16.51 2.94
N THR A 175 2.67 -15.95 2.11
CA THR A 175 2.77 -16.27 0.67
C THR A 175 3.70 -17.45 0.38
N PHE A 176 4.18 -18.13 1.42
CA PHE A 176 5.17 -19.21 1.34
C PHE A 176 4.83 -20.35 0.37
N ALA A 177 3.54 -20.60 0.14
CA ALA A 177 3.07 -21.72 -0.67
C ALA A 177 3.07 -21.43 -2.18
N GLY A 178 3.39 -20.21 -2.63
CA GLY A 178 3.22 -19.83 -4.05
C GLY A 178 1.76 -19.69 -4.48
N ILE A 179 0.87 -19.70 -3.50
CA ILE A 179 -0.57 -19.43 -3.57
C ILE A 179 -0.96 -18.83 -2.22
N TYR A 180 -1.97 -17.97 -2.20
CA TYR A 180 -2.49 -17.38 -0.98
C TYR A 180 -3.30 -18.41 -0.21
N VAL A 181 -2.85 -18.72 1.00
CA VAL A 181 -3.55 -19.55 1.97
C VAL A 181 -3.95 -18.71 3.18
N ASP A 182 -4.95 -19.18 3.91
CA ASP A 182 -5.46 -18.58 5.15
C ASP A 182 -4.36 -18.48 6.22
N GLY A 183 -3.73 -19.61 6.55
CA GLY A 183 -2.74 -19.72 7.61
C GLY A 183 -2.20 -21.15 7.72
N ASP A 184 -1.67 -21.52 8.88
CA ASP A 184 -1.09 -22.83 9.13
C ASP A 184 -2.13 -23.91 9.44
N ARG A 185 -3.34 -23.58 9.91
CA ARG A 185 -4.33 -24.60 10.28
C ARG A 185 -4.95 -25.29 9.09
N GLU A 186 -5.55 -24.53 8.18
CA GLU A 186 -6.28 -25.11 7.05
C GLU A 186 -5.35 -25.18 5.83
N ARG A 187 -4.49 -24.17 5.66
CA ARG A 187 -3.55 -24.03 4.54
C ARG A 187 -4.30 -24.11 3.21
N LEU A 188 -5.47 -23.48 3.17
CA LEU A 188 -6.37 -23.46 2.03
C LEU A 188 -6.55 -22.03 1.53
N PRO A 189 -6.63 -21.83 0.20
CA PRO A 189 -7.05 -20.56 -0.35
C PRO A 189 -8.53 -20.29 -0.03
N TYR A 190 -8.82 -19.05 0.39
CA TYR A 190 -10.16 -18.50 0.54
C TYR A 190 -10.23 -17.14 -0.17
N GLU A 191 -11.37 -16.80 -0.76
CA GLU A 191 -11.49 -15.62 -1.64
C GLU A 191 -11.34 -14.29 -0.90
N ALA A 192 -11.91 -14.17 0.31
CA ALA A 192 -11.77 -12.95 1.13
C ALA A 192 -10.32 -12.74 1.59
N ASP A 193 -9.68 -13.82 2.05
CA ASP A 193 -8.29 -13.87 2.44
C ASP A 193 -7.37 -13.50 1.29
N ALA A 194 -7.57 -14.13 0.14
CA ALA A 194 -6.80 -13.88 -1.06
C ALA A 194 -6.94 -12.43 -1.53
N TYR A 195 -8.12 -11.82 -1.38
CA TYR A 195 -8.30 -10.41 -1.70
C TYR A 195 -7.49 -9.49 -0.77
N ILE A 196 -7.57 -9.66 0.55
CA ILE A 196 -6.78 -8.83 1.49
C ILE A 196 -5.28 -9.08 1.32
N ASN A 197 -4.88 -10.34 1.12
CA ASN A 197 -3.49 -10.71 0.84
C ASN A 197 -3.00 -10.09 -0.48
N GLN A 198 -3.82 -10.11 -1.54
CA GLN A 198 -3.52 -9.42 -2.80
C GLN A 198 -3.29 -7.92 -2.59
N LEU A 199 -4.21 -7.26 -1.90
CA LEU A 199 -4.13 -5.83 -1.63
C LEU A 199 -2.83 -5.50 -0.88
N GLY A 200 -2.49 -6.27 0.15
CA GLY A 200 -1.28 -6.08 0.96
C GLY A 200 0.00 -6.40 0.20
N HIS A 201 0.08 -7.58 -0.44
CA HIS A 201 1.26 -8.02 -1.17
C HIS A 201 1.64 -7.04 -2.28
N TYR A 202 0.66 -6.49 -3.00
CA TYR A 202 0.88 -5.48 -4.05
C TYR A 202 1.45 -4.15 -3.53
N GLN A 203 1.42 -3.89 -2.22
CA GLN A 203 2.06 -2.70 -1.63
C GLN A 203 3.45 -2.97 -1.04
N VAL A 204 3.87 -4.23 -0.93
CA VAL A 204 5.10 -4.59 -0.20
C VAL A 204 6.11 -5.37 -1.03
N ASP A 205 5.69 -5.88 -2.20
CA ASP A 205 6.56 -6.48 -3.19
C ASP A 205 6.08 -6.18 -4.61
N ARG A 206 6.99 -6.34 -5.59
CA ARG A 206 6.71 -6.14 -7.01
C ARG A 206 6.48 -7.48 -7.73
N GLU A 207 5.78 -8.39 -7.06
CA GLU A 207 5.42 -9.73 -7.52
C GLU A 207 3.89 -9.82 -7.61
N PHE A 208 3.36 -10.10 -8.81
CA PHE A 208 1.91 -10.09 -9.07
C PHE A 208 1.35 -11.47 -9.44
N THR A 209 2.22 -12.45 -9.72
CA THR A 209 1.81 -13.75 -10.24
C THR A 209 1.20 -14.64 -9.17
N THR A 210 1.62 -14.53 -7.91
CA THR A 210 1.04 -15.30 -6.79
C THR A 210 -0.42 -14.93 -6.58
N ALA A 211 -0.75 -13.63 -6.58
CA ALA A 211 -2.13 -13.16 -6.49
C ALA A 211 -2.99 -13.65 -7.67
N ARG A 212 -2.49 -13.47 -8.90
CA ARG A 212 -3.20 -13.88 -10.11
C ARG A 212 -3.53 -15.36 -10.07
N TYR A 213 -2.53 -16.18 -9.77
CA TYR A 213 -2.73 -17.62 -9.64
C TYR A 213 -3.74 -17.98 -8.55
N SER A 214 -3.68 -17.30 -7.41
CA SER A 214 -4.56 -17.60 -6.28
C SER A 214 -6.03 -17.41 -6.63
N TYR A 215 -6.39 -16.29 -7.27
CA TYR A 215 -7.78 -16.10 -7.68
C TYR A 215 -8.18 -17.02 -8.85
N GLU A 216 -7.27 -17.30 -9.79
CA GLU A 216 -7.53 -18.23 -10.91
C GLU A 216 -7.78 -19.66 -10.42
N TRP A 217 -7.00 -20.11 -9.44
CA TRP A 217 -7.19 -21.39 -8.78
C TRP A 217 -8.53 -21.43 -8.04
N LEU A 218 -8.86 -20.38 -7.29
CA LEU A 218 -10.13 -20.25 -6.58
C LEU A 218 -11.35 -20.22 -7.51
N LEU A 219 -11.23 -19.74 -8.75
CA LEU A 219 -12.34 -19.80 -9.70
C LEU A 219 -12.81 -21.25 -9.98
N ASP A 220 -11.89 -22.21 -9.94
CA ASP A 220 -12.16 -23.65 -10.12
C ASP A 220 -12.38 -24.39 -8.79
N HIS A 221 -12.03 -23.76 -7.66
CA HIS A 221 -12.06 -24.35 -6.31
C HIS A 221 -12.74 -23.43 -5.29
N SER A 222 -13.80 -22.74 -5.71
CA SER A 222 -14.45 -21.71 -4.89
C SER A 222 -14.97 -22.26 -3.57
N THR A 223 -14.92 -21.46 -2.52
CA THR A 223 -15.27 -21.87 -1.17
C THR A 223 -16.67 -21.36 -0.77
N TRP A 224 -17.03 -21.56 0.50
CA TRP A 224 -18.13 -20.87 1.18
C TRP A 224 -17.50 -19.78 2.05
N PRO A 225 -18.17 -18.67 2.38
CA PRO A 225 -19.59 -18.25 2.27
C PRO A 225 -20.01 -17.55 0.96
N THR A 226 -21.21 -16.97 0.95
CA THR A 226 -21.81 -16.20 -0.16
C THR A 226 -20.94 -15.02 -0.60
N GLU A 227 -20.45 -14.22 0.33
CA GLU A 227 -19.66 -13.02 0.05
C GLU A 227 -18.32 -13.35 -0.63
N TRP A 228 -17.78 -14.56 -0.45
CA TRP A 228 -16.45 -14.93 -0.92
C TRP A 228 -16.40 -14.98 -2.45
N LYS A 229 -17.44 -15.57 -3.06
CA LYS A 229 -17.60 -15.58 -4.53
C LYS A 229 -17.77 -14.18 -5.11
N LEU A 230 -18.27 -13.22 -4.31
CA LEU A 230 -18.39 -11.82 -4.73
C LEU A 230 -17.04 -11.08 -4.72
N HIS A 231 -15.95 -11.68 -4.23
CA HIS A 231 -14.60 -11.12 -4.32
C HIS A 231 -13.93 -11.39 -5.68
N PHE A 232 -14.41 -12.34 -6.50
CA PHE A 232 -13.77 -12.64 -7.79
C PHE A 232 -13.66 -11.42 -8.72
N PRO A 233 -14.71 -10.59 -8.93
CA PRO A 233 -14.57 -9.38 -9.71
C PRO A 233 -13.56 -8.41 -9.09
N LEU A 234 -13.56 -8.27 -7.75
CA LEU A 234 -12.65 -7.38 -7.03
C LEU A 234 -11.19 -7.79 -7.24
N MET A 235 -10.86 -9.08 -7.08
CA MET A 235 -9.49 -9.60 -7.26
C MET A 235 -8.99 -9.44 -8.70
N ALA A 236 -9.84 -9.79 -9.67
CA ALA A 236 -9.50 -9.68 -11.09
C ALA A 236 -9.29 -8.21 -11.51
N TRP A 237 -10.15 -7.31 -11.02
CA TRP A 237 -10.02 -5.88 -11.29
C TRP A 237 -8.78 -5.26 -10.66
N MET A 238 -8.43 -5.65 -9.43
CA MET A 238 -7.19 -5.18 -8.79
C MET A 238 -5.95 -5.70 -9.52
N ASP A 239 -5.96 -6.94 -10.02
CA ASP A 239 -4.87 -7.42 -10.87
C ASP A 239 -4.71 -6.56 -12.13
N TYR A 240 -5.81 -6.27 -12.82
CA TYR A 240 -5.80 -5.41 -14.00
C TYR A 240 -5.33 -3.98 -13.69
N LEU A 241 -5.82 -3.36 -12.61
CA LEU A 241 -5.41 -2.01 -12.25
C LEU A 241 -3.93 -1.92 -11.88
N TYR A 242 -3.37 -2.93 -11.21
CA TYR A 242 -1.97 -2.90 -10.78
C TYR A 242 -0.99 -3.32 -11.89
N THR A 243 -1.43 -4.16 -12.82
CA THR A 243 -0.54 -4.76 -13.84
C THR A 243 -0.80 -4.28 -15.27
N GLY A 244 -2.00 -3.77 -15.56
CA GLY A 244 -2.44 -3.46 -16.92
C GLY A 244 -2.84 -4.70 -17.75
N ASN A 245 -2.87 -5.89 -17.15
CA ASN A 245 -3.11 -7.13 -17.87
C ASN A 245 -4.60 -7.37 -18.17
N ALA A 246 -5.06 -6.92 -19.34
CA ALA A 246 -6.42 -7.19 -19.81
C ALA A 246 -6.63 -8.64 -20.29
N GLU A 247 -5.55 -9.38 -20.61
CA GLU A 247 -5.66 -10.77 -21.08
C GLU A 247 -6.18 -11.69 -19.99
N ALA A 248 -5.71 -11.51 -18.74
CA ALA A 248 -6.20 -12.25 -17.58
C ALA A 248 -7.70 -12.03 -17.33
N LEU A 249 -8.20 -10.81 -17.58
CA LEU A 249 -9.65 -10.53 -17.56
C LEU A 249 -10.36 -11.31 -18.67
N ALA A 250 -9.85 -11.26 -19.90
CA ALA A 250 -10.47 -11.91 -21.05
C ALA A 250 -10.60 -13.43 -20.89
N VAL A 251 -9.53 -14.09 -20.40
CA VAL A 251 -9.48 -15.54 -20.21
C VAL A 251 -10.45 -16.01 -19.12
N ASN A 252 -10.61 -15.23 -18.05
CA ASN A 252 -11.39 -15.62 -16.88
C ASN A 252 -12.82 -15.04 -16.84
N TYR A 253 -13.18 -14.15 -17.78
CA TYR A 253 -14.42 -13.36 -17.75
C TYR A 253 -15.68 -14.22 -17.50
N ASP A 254 -15.89 -15.27 -18.30
CA ASP A 254 -17.11 -16.07 -18.21
C ASP A 254 -17.22 -16.82 -16.87
N LYS A 255 -16.09 -17.27 -16.30
CA LYS A 255 -16.04 -17.90 -14.97
C LYS A 255 -16.40 -16.89 -13.86
N ILE A 256 -15.82 -15.69 -13.92
CA ILE A 256 -16.10 -14.61 -12.95
C ILE A 256 -17.59 -14.22 -13.01
N VAL A 257 -18.14 -14.04 -14.23
CA VAL A 257 -19.56 -13.73 -14.43
C VAL A 257 -20.44 -14.85 -13.87
N SER A 258 -20.11 -16.11 -14.11
CA SER A 258 -20.88 -17.26 -13.60
C SER A 258 -20.95 -17.27 -12.07
N HIS A 259 -19.85 -16.96 -11.38
CA HIS A 259 -19.81 -16.90 -9.92
C HIS A 259 -20.70 -15.79 -9.34
N VAL A 260 -20.86 -14.66 -10.02
CA VAL A 260 -21.78 -13.61 -9.57
C VAL A 260 -23.22 -13.93 -10.00
N ALA A 261 -23.41 -14.49 -11.20
CA ALA A 261 -24.72 -14.74 -11.79
C ALA A 261 -25.55 -15.80 -11.04
N GLN A 262 -24.92 -16.68 -10.26
CA GLN A 262 -25.62 -17.67 -9.44
C GLN A 262 -26.60 -17.03 -8.43
N TYR A 263 -26.39 -15.76 -8.06
CA TYR A 263 -27.27 -15.02 -7.15
C TYR A 263 -28.43 -14.32 -7.86
N HIS A 264 -28.41 -14.21 -9.20
CA HIS A 264 -29.45 -13.51 -9.96
C HIS A 264 -30.88 -14.03 -9.71
N PRO A 265 -31.14 -15.35 -9.54
CA PRO A 265 -32.48 -15.85 -9.24
C PRO A 265 -33.06 -15.36 -7.90
N SER A 266 -32.19 -14.93 -6.97
CA SER A 266 -32.56 -14.37 -5.67
C SER A 266 -32.76 -12.84 -5.70
N VAL A 267 -32.57 -12.20 -6.86
CA VAL A 267 -32.74 -10.74 -7.02
C VAL A 267 -34.20 -10.42 -7.29
N ARG A 268 -34.78 -9.58 -6.46
CA ARG A 268 -36.17 -9.09 -6.58
C ARG A 268 -36.31 -8.10 -7.74
N ALA A 269 -37.56 -7.77 -8.07
CA ALA A 269 -37.88 -6.81 -9.13
C ALA A 269 -37.32 -5.39 -8.91
N ASP A 270 -37.08 -5.01 -7.65
CA ASP A 270 -36.46 -3.74 -7.24
C ASP A 270 -34.93 -3.82 -7.11
N GLY A 271 -34.30 -4.90 -7.57
CA GLY A 271 -32.84 -5.06 -7.59
C GLY A 271 -32.22 -5.53 -6.27
N ILE A 272 -33.00 -5.64 -5.19
CA ILE A 272 -32.53 -6.11 -3.89
C ILE A 272 -32.39 -7.64 -3.90
N LEU A 273 -31.24 -8.14 -3.44
CA LEU A 273 -31.01 -9.55 -3.23
C LEU A 273 -31.73 -10.03 -1.94
N SER A 274 -32.54 -11.07 -2.07
CA SER A 274 -33.13 -11.83 -0.97
C SER A 274 -32.47 -13.22 -0.91
N HIS A 275 -31.44 -13.36 -0.09
CA HIS A 275 -30.63 -14.57 0.05
C HIS A 275 -30.25 -14.83 1.51
N SER A 276 -30.79 -15.89 2.11
CA SER A 276 -30.65 -16.18 3.54
C SER A 276 -29.67 -17.31 3.89
N HIS A 277 -28.97 -17.90 2.91
CA HIS A 277 -28.13 -19.07 3.12
C HIS A 277 -26.65 -18.69 3.06
N ASN A 278 -25.82 -19.34 3.87
CA ASN A 278 -24.36 -19.24 3.81
C ASN A 278 -23.78 -17.81 3.84
N ASN A 279 -24.48 -16.83 4.42
CA ASN A 279 -23.93 -15.48 4.63
C ASN A 279 -23.07 -15.47 5.89
N ILE A 280 -21.88 -14.86 5.81
CA ILE A 280 -21.00 -14.77 6.98
C ILE A 280 -20.99 -13.38 7.60
N VAL A 281 -21.05 -12.31 6.81
CA VAL A 281 -20.79 -10.90 7.21
C VAL A 281 -19.40 -10.67 7.81
N ASP A 282 -19.05 -11.40 8.86
CA ASP A 282 -17.76 -11.35 9.55
C ASP A 282 -17.43 -12.67 10.27
N TRP A 283 -16.14 -12.87 10.56
CA TRP A 283 -15.60 -14.07 11.19
C TRP A 283 -14.57 -13.77 12.28
N PRO A 284 -14.66 -14.37 13.49
CA PRO A 284 -15.69 -15.32 13.92
C PRO A 284 -17.05 -14.66 14.15
N ALA A 285 -18.11 -15.46 14.31
CA ALA A 285 -19.48 -14.95 14.43
C ALA A 285 -19.69 -13.96 15.59
N GLY A 286 -18.89 -14.06 16.66
CA GLY A 286 -18.93 -13.14 17.80
C GLY A 286 -18.43 -11.72 17.50
N GLU A 287 -17.73 -11.51 16.38
CA GLU A 287 -17.15 -10.22 16.00
C GLU A 287 -18.08 -9.38 15.11
N ARG A 288 -19.34 -9.76 14.96
CA ARG A 288 -20.29 -9.11 14.05
C ARG A 288 -20.99 -7.87 14.64
N ASP A 289 -20.56 -7.35 15.79
CA ASP A 289 -21.29 -6.28 16.51
C ASP A 289 -22.80 -6.61 16.68
N GLY A 290 -23.11 -7.89 16.95
CA GLY A 290 -24.49 -8.36 17.07
C GLY A 290 -25.31 -8.44 15.78
N TYR A 291 -24.68 -8.39 14.59
CA TYR A 291 -25.37 -8.39 13.29
C TYR A 291 -26.48 -9.45 13.19
N VAL A 292 -27.69 -9.01 12.83
CA VAL A 292 -28.86 -9.88 12.65
C VAL A 292 -28.96 -10.30 11.19
N LEU A 293 -28.66 -11.57 10.91
CA LEU A 293 -28.77 -12.15 9.56
C LEU A 293 -30.25 -12.25 9.13
N THR A 294 -30.56 -11.64 7.99
CA THR A 294 -31.88 -11.68 7.32
C THR A 294 -31.71 -12.09 5.87
N ALA A 295 -32.81 -12.41 5.18
CA ALA A 295 -32.78 -12.74 3.74
C ALA A 295 -32.30 -11.54 2.91
N GLU A 296 -32.91 -10.38 3.08
CA GLU A 296 -32.40 -9.11 2.56
C GLU A 296 -31.51 -8.48 3.62
N ASN A 297 -30.20 -8.65 3.49
CA ASN A 297 -29.22 -8.05 4.39
C ASN A 297 -28.33 -7.05 3.66
N THR A 298 -27.86 -6.07 4.41
CA THR A 298 -27.16 -4.88 3.93
C THR A 298 -25.78 -5.21 3.34
N VAL A 299 -25.03 -6.13 3.95
CA VAL A 299 -23.64 -6.46 3.56
C VAL A 299 -23.58 -7.22 2.23
N VAL A 300 -24.35 -8.29 2.07
CA VAL A 300 -24.35 -9.07 0.82
C VAL A 300 -24.85 -8.20 -0.35
N ASN A 301 -25.86 -7.37 -0.14
CA ASN A 301 -26.33 -6.44 -1.16
C ASN A 301 -25.24 -5.42 -1.55
N ALA A 302 -24.44 -4.93 -0.61
CA ALA A 302 -23.31 -4.05 -0.90
C ALA A 302 -22.23 -4.75 -1.75
N PHE A 303 -21.92 -6.03 -1.46
CA PHE A 303 -21.01 -6.82 -2.29
C PHE A 303 -21.55 -7.07 -3.70
N CYS A 304 -22.86 -7.37 -3.85
CA CYS A 304 -23.48 -7.52 -5.17
C CYS A 304 -23.39 -6.22 -5.97
N TYR A 305 -23.69 -5.07 -5.34
CA TYR A 305 -23.55 -3.77 -5.98
C TYR A 305 -22.14 -3.54 -6.51
N LYS A 306 -21.12 -3.70 -5.66
CA LYS A 306 -19.72 -3.52 -6.07
C LYS A 306 -19.30 -4.49 -7.16
N SER A 307 -19.72 -5.75 -7.05
CA SER A 307 -19.44 -6.79 -8.03
C SER A 307 -20.02 -6.46 -9.40
N TRP A 308 -21.27 -6.01 -9.48
CA TRP A 308 -21.87 -5.60 -10.75
C TRP A 308 -21.24 -4.34 -11.33
N ARG A 309 -20.86 -3.36 -10.51
CA ARG A 309 -20.10 -2.19 -10.98
C ARG A 309 -18.79 -2.61 -11.62
N ILE A 310 -18.01 -3.44 -10.93
CA ILE A 310 -16.73 -3.93 -11.45
C ILE A 310 -16.92 -4.80 -12.70
N LEU A 311 -17.93 -5.68 -12.73
CA LEU A 311 -18.23 -6.46 -13.92
C LEU A 311 -18.60 -5.59 -15.12
N ALA A 312 -19.29 -4.46 -14.90
CA ALA A 312 -19.55 -3.49 -15.96
C ALA A 312 -18.25 -2.85 -16.47
N ASP A 313 -17.32 -2.50 -15.56
CA ASP A 313 -16.01 -1.95 -15.92
C ASP A 313 -15.17 -2.96 -16.71
N ILE A 314 -15.10 -4.22 -16.25
CA ILE A 314 -14.42 -5.32 -16.95
C ILE A 314 -15.05 -5.54 -18.33
N ALA A 315 -16.38 -5.60 -18.43
CA ALA A 315 -17.08 -5.75 -19.70
C ALA A 315 -16.75 -4.60 -20.67
N GLY A 316 -16.63 -3.37 -20.15
CA GLY A 316 -16.19 -2.20 -20.93
C GLY A 316 -14.77 -2.35 -21.48
N VAL A 317 -13.82 -2.78 -20.65
CA VAL A 317 -12.42 -3.06 -21.07
C VAL A 317 -12.38 -4.12 -22.18
N LEU A 318 -13.23 -5.13 -22.10
CA LEU A 318 -13.30 -6.23 -23.07
C LEU A 318 -14.21 -5.95 -24.28
N GLY A 319 -14.81 -4.75 -24.38
CA GLY A 319 -15.72 -4.39 -25.47
C GLY A 319 -17.07 -5.12 -25.47
N LYS A 320 -17.46 -5.75 -24.35
CA LYS A 320 -18.74 -6.46 -24.17
C LYS A 320 -19.86 -5.49 -23.78
N THR A 321 -20.25 -4.63 -24.71
CA THR A 321 -21.18 -3.49 -24.47
C THR A 321 -22.56 -3.90 -23.93
N SER A 322 -23.10 -5.05 -24.36
CA SER A 322 -24.38 -5.57 -23.83
C SER A 322 -24.27 -5.96 -22.35
N ASP A 323 -23.19 -6.63 -21.97
CA ASP A 323 -22.95 -7.04 -20.59
C ASP A 323 -22.68 -5.82 -19.70
N GLN A 324 -21.88 -4.88 -20.21
CA GLN A 324 -21.63 -3.60 -19.54
C GLN A 324 -22.95 -2.91 -19.20
N ALA A 325 -23.84 -2.72 -20.18
CA ALA A 325 -25.15 -2.11 -19.95
C ALA A 325 -26.02 -2.91 -18.96
N ALA A 326 -26.02 -4.24 -19.05
CA ALA A 326 -26.79 -5.10 -18.16
C ALA A 326 -26.32 -5.03 -16.70
N PHE A 327 -25.01 -5.07 -16.45
CA PHE A 327 -24.44 -4.97 -15.12
C PHE A 327 -24.58 -3.55 -14.54
N THR A 328 -24.38 -2.51 -15.36
CA THR A 328 -24.66 -1.12 -14.97
C THR A 328 -26.12 -0.97 -14.51
N GLY A 329 -27.08 -1.46 -15.31
CA GLY A 329 -28.50 -1.36 -14.97
C GLY A 329 -28.88 -2.10 -13.68
N ARG A 330 -28.26 -3.26 -13.40
CA ARG A 330 -28.46 -3.99 -12.13
C ARG A 330 -27.93 -3.20 -10.93
N ALA A 331 -26.71 -2.68 -11.04
CA ALA A 331 -26.11 -1.88 -9.99
C ALA A 331 -26.89 -0.59 -9.72
N ASP A 332 -27.33 0.10 -10.77
CA ASP A 332 -28.17 1.31 -10.67
C ASP A 332 -29.50 1.02 -9.96
N LEU A 333 -30.17 -0.08 -10.33
CA LEU A 333 -31.45 -0.47 -9.73
C LEU A 333 -31.32 -0.80 -8.24
N LEU A 334 -30.28 -1.56 -7.85
CA LEU A 334 -29.99 -1.83 -6.45
C LEU A 334 -29.70 -0.53 -5.69
N GLN A 335 -28.81 0.31 -6.21
CA GLN A 335 -28.43 1.57 -5.56
C GLN A 335 -29.65 2.49 -5.35
N ALA A 336 -30.54 2.59 -6.34
CA ALA A 336 -31.74 3.41 -6.27
C ALA A 336 -32.72 2.95 -5.16
N ASN A 337 -32.77 1.65 -4.86
CA ASN A 337 -33.71 1.08 -3.89
C ASN A 337 -33.07 0.75 -2.53
N PHE A 338 -31.74 0.73 -2.43
CA PHE A 338 -31.01 0.33 -1.21
C PHE A 338 -31.44 1.14 0.02
N ASN A 339 -31.47 2.47 -0.12
CA ASN A 339 -31.83 3.37 0.97
C ASN A 339 -33.28 3.18 1.42
N ALA A 340 -34.22 2.92 0.49
CA ALA A 340 -35.61 2.71 0.83
C ALA A 340 -35.84 1.45 1.71
N VAL A 341 -34.95 0.46 1.61
CA VAL A 341 -35.06 -0.80 2.36
C VAL A 341 -34.30 -0.78 3.68
N PHE A 342 -33.05 -0.29 3.65
CA PHE A 342 -32.11 -0.45 4.77
C PHE A 342 -31.97 0.80 5.63
N TRP A 343 -32.28 1.99 5.14
CA TRP A 343 -32.12 3.24 5.92
C TRP A 343 -33.22 3.38 6.97
N ASN A 344 -32.85 3.69 8.22
CA ASN A 344 -33.80 3.92 9.31
C ASN A 344 -34.08 5.41 9.60
N GLY A 345 -33.45 6.33 8.86
CA GLY A 345 -33.47 7.77 9.12
C GLY A 345 -32.11 8.34 9.55
N SER A 346 -31.22 7.53 10.12
CA SER A 346 -29.90 7.94 10.61
C SER A 346 -28.76 6.96 10.30
N GLN A 347 -29.05 5.66 10.25
CA GLN A 347 -28.09 4.60 9.92
C GLN A 347 -28.76 3.54 9.03
N TYR A 348 -27.93 2.65 8.47
CA TYR A 348 -28.43 1.41 7.89
C TYR A 348 -28.69 0.36 8.96
N LYS A 349 -29.86 -0.28 8.86
CA LYS A 349 -30.18 -1.50 9.60
C LYS A 349 -29.40 -2.67 9.00
N ASP A 350 -29.24 -3.76 9.74
CA ASP A 350 -28.59 -4.98 9.24
C ASP A 350 -29.38 -5.65 8.11
N GLY A 351 -30.69 -5.45 8.09
CA GLY A 351 -31.57 -6.10 7.15
C GLY A 351 -32.95 -5.47 7.06
N ALA A 352 -33.72 -5.87 6.06
CA ALA A 352 -35.05 -5.30 5.81
C ALA A 352 -36.01 -5.51 7.00
N SER A 353 -35.94 -6.69 7.63
CA SER A 353 -36.89 -7.18 8.65
C SER A 353 -36.42 -7.02 10.10
N THR A 354 -35.36 -6.26 10.37
CA THR A 354 -34.82 -6.05 11.71
C THR A 354 -34.57 -4.56 11.96
N PRO A 355 -34.83 -4.03 13.18
CA PRO A 355 -34.44 -2.67 13.54
C PRO A 355 -32.97 -2.56 13.98
N HIS A 356 -32.24 -3.68 14.10
CA HIS A 356 -30.85 -3.69 14.59
C HIS A 356 -29.90 -2.95 13.64
N VAL A 357 -28.92 -2.25 14.22
CA VAL A 357 -27.90 -1.46 13.53
C VAL A 357 -26.53 -1.85 14.08
N SER A 358 -25.74 -2.53 13.25
CA SER A 358 -24.34 -2.87 13.51
C SER A 358 -23.37 -1.90 12.82
N ALA A 359 -22.10 -1.92 13.23
CA ALA A 359 -21.02 -1.30 12.49
C ALA A 359 -20.95 -1.82 11.03
N HIS A 360 -21.07 -3.13 10.81
CA HIS A 360 -20.95 -3.78 9.49
C HIS A 360 -22.00 -3.30 8.49
N ALA A 361 -23.25 -3.12 8.94
CA ALA A 361 -24.31 -2.56 8.10
C ALA A 361 -23.99 -1.13 7.60
N ASN A 362 -23.03 -0.45 8.21
CA ASN A 362 -22.72 0.95 7.95
C ASN A 362 -21.37 1.14 7.24
N PHE A 363 -20.33 0.39 7.61
CA PHE A 363 -19.04 0.51 6.93
C PHE A 363 -18.96 -0.26 5.61
N PHE A 364 -19.61 -1.43 5.47
CA PHE A 364 -19.55 -2.18 4.20
C PHE A 364 -20.20 -1.43 3.04
N PRO A 365 -21.42 -0.88 3.16
CA PRO A 365 -22.01 -0.08 2.08
C PRO A 365 -21.13 1.10 1.70
N LEU A 366 -20.58 1.83 2.69
CA LEU A 366 -19.68 2.94 2.44
C LEU A 366 -18.45 2.52 1.64
N ALA A 367 -17.69 1.52 2.12
CA ALA A 367 -16.47 1.02 1.47
C ALA A 367 -16.74 0.43 0.07
N LEU A 368 -17.93 -0.12 -0.14
CA LEU A 368 -18.33 -0.73 -1.41
C LEU A 368 -19.03 0.25 -2.36
N GLY A 369 -19.11 1.54 -2.00
CA GLY A 369 -19.55 2.62 -2.89
C GLY A 369 -21.06 2.91 -2.88
N LEU A 370 -21.78 2.47 -1.86
CA LEU A 370 -23.17 2.85 -1.59
C LEU A 370 -23.21 4.00 -0.60
N ALA A 371 -23.61 5.17 -1.08
CA ALA A 371 -23.67 6.39 -0.29
C ALA A 371 -24.96 6.47 0.56
N PRO A 372 -24.84 6.62 1.90
CA PRO A 372 -25.98 6.93 2.76
C PRO A 372 -26.54 8.34 2.49
N PRO A 373 -27.84 8.55 2.73
CA PRO A 373 -28.44 9.88 2.66
C PRO A 373 -27.75 10.91 3.56
N ASP A 374 -27.34 10.49 4.76
CA ASP A 374 -26.53 11.28 5.68
C ASP A 374 -25.24 10.52 6.04
N LYS A 375 -24.18 10.80 5.27
CA LYS A 375 -22.84 10.23 5.49
C LYS A 375 -22.26 10.63 6.85
N ARG A 376 -22.56 11.83 7.35
CA ARG A 376 -21.99 12.29 8.62
C ARG A 376 -22.56 11.51 9.80
N SER A 377 -23.87 11.30 9.84
CA SER A 377 -24.52 10.47 10.87
C SER A 377 -23.94 9.06 10.92
N VAL A 378 -23.69 8.44 9.75
CA VAL A 378 -23.08 7.12 9.67
C VAL A 378 -21.65 7.11 10.21
N LEU A 379 -20.81 8.07 9.80
CA LEU A 379 -19.42 8.16 10.26
C LEU A 379 -19.33 8.44 11.77
N ASP A 380 -20.19 9.33 12.29
CA ASP A 380 -20.25 9.60 13.72
C ASP A 380 -20.70 8.36 14.50
N PHE A 381 -21.65 7.58 13.99
CA PHE A 381 -22.02 6.29 14.57
C PHE A 381 -20.83 5.29 14.57
N LEU A 382 -20.13 5.13 13.45
CA LEU A 382 -18.96 4.24 13.36
C LEU A 382 -17.88 4.61 14.38
N LYS A 383 -17.62 5.90 14.59
CA LYS A 383 -16.65 6.36 15.60
C LYS A 383 -17.02 5.95 17.03
N THR A 384 -18.31 5.85 17.35
CA THR A 384 -18.74 5.34 18.67
C THR A 384 -18.47 3.85 18.87
N ARG A 385 -18.27 3.10 17.78
CA ARG A 385 -18.07 1.65 17.80
C ARG A 385 -16.60 1.23 17.82
N ARG A 386 -15.66 2.12 17.48
CA ARG A 386 -14.23 1.79 17.34
C ARG A 386 -14.06 0.59 16.39
N MET A 387 -13.21 -0.38 16.73
CA MET A 387 -12.98 -1.62 15.97
C MET A 387 -14.00 -2.71 16.34
N ALA A 388 -15.31 -2.42 16.29
CA ALA A 388 -16.36 -3.41 16.53
C ALA A 388 -16.55 -4.36 15.34
N CYS A 389 -15.47 -4.99 14.89
CA CYS A 389 -15.43 -5.97 13.82
C CYS A 389 -14.19 -6.86 13.99
N SER A 390 -14.13 -7.97 13.27
CA SER A 390 -12.93 -8.80 13.22
C SER A 390 -11.80 -8.11 12.46
N VAL A 391 -10.66 -8.79 12.40
CA VAL A 391 -9.54 -8.37 11.55
C VAL A 391 -9.91 -8.37 10.05
N TYR A 392 -10.79 -9.26 9.58
CA TYR A 392 -11.33 -9.22 8.20
C TYR A 392 -12.20 -7.97 7.97
N GLY A 393 -13.13 -7.69 8.89
CA GLY A 393 -13.99 -6.51 8.81
C GLY A 393 -13.20 -5.18 8.86
N SER A 394 -12.02 -5.19 9.49
CA SER A 394 -11.17 -4.00 9.63
C SER A 394 -10.74 -3.39 8.29
N GLN A 395 -10.59 -4.20 7.23
CA GLN A 395 -10.30 -3.72 5.87
C GLN A 395 -11.34 -2.70 5.43
N PHE A 396 -12.60 -3.09 5.48
CA PHE A 396 -13.71 -2.28 4.98
C PHE A 396 -14.05 -1.14 5.94
N LEU A 397 -13.88 -1.33 7.26
CA LEU A 397 -14.03 -0.23 8.22
C LEU A 397 -13.03 0.89 7.94
N LEU A 398 -11.75 0.55 7.76
CA LEU A 398 -10.70 1.54 7.53
C LEU A 398 -10.88 2.23 6.16
N GLU A 399 -11.21 1.49 5.10
CA GLU A 399 -11.55 2.09 3.79
C GLU A 399 -12.72 3.08 3.92
N ALA A 400 -13.81 2.69 4.60
CA ALA A 400 -14.97 3.56 4.82
C ALA A 400 -14.63 4.83 5.61
N LEU A 401 -13.74 4.75 6.62
CA LEU A 401 -13.32 5.90 7.40
C LEU A 401 -12.44 6.85 6.61
N PHE A 402 -11.45 6.34 5.87
CA PHE A 402 -10.58 7.18 5.03
C PHE A 402 -11.36 7.83 3.88
N GLU A 403 -12.18 7.07 3.14
CA GLU A 403 -13.08 7.62 2.13
C GLU A 403 -14.15 8.52 2.75
N GLY A 404 -14.43 8.32 4.03
CA GLY A 404 -15.23 9.15 4.92
C GLY A 404 -14.67 10.54 5.20
N GLY A 405 -13.35 10.74 5.05
CA GLY A 405 -12.65 11.93 5.54
C GLY A 405 -12.31 11.88 7.03
N GLU A 406 -12.38 10.70 7.67
CA GLU A 406 -12.14 10.48 9.10
C GLU A 406 -10.73 9.91 9.37
N ALA A 407 -9.72 10.48 8.72
CA ALA A 407 -8.33 10.00 8.77
C ALA A 407 -7.78 9.91 10.21
N ASP A 408 -8.06 10.89 11.06
CA ASP A 408 -7.66 10.87 12.48
C ASP A 408 -8.18 9.64 13.21
N HIS A 409 -9.45 9.28 13.00
CA HIS A 409 -10.03 8.12 13.66
C HIS A 409 -9.46 6.82 13.12
N ALA A 410 -9.33 6.70 11.79
CA ALA A 410 -8.75 5.52 11.15
C ALA A 410 -7.30 5.27 11.60
N ILE A 411 -6.48 6.33 11.63
CA ILE A 411 -5.10 6.28 12.14
C ILE A 411 -5.11 5.91 13.63
N GLY A 412 -6.00 6.53 14.42
CA GLY A 412 -6.19 6.25 15.84
C GLY A 412 -6.49 4.78 16.12
N LEU A 413 -7.30 4.12 15.29
CA LEU A 413 -7.57 2.68 15.39
C LEU A 413 -6.35 1.82 15.07
N MET A 414 -5.55 2.21 14.06
CA MET A 414 -4.34 1.45 13.66
C MET A 414 -3.19 1.59 14.66
N LYS A 415 -3.06 2.75 15.30
CA LYS A 415 -2.00 3.04 16.29
C LYS A 415 -2.42 2.79 17.75
N ASP A 416 -3.60 2.21 17.97
CA ASP A 416 -4.10 1.94 19.32
C ASP A 416 -3.17 0.96 20.04
N ASN A 417 -2.84 1.29 21.30
CA ASN A 417 -2.01 0.50 22.20
C ASN A 417 -2.59 0.45 23.63
N SER A 418 -3.92 0.64 23.74
CA SER A 418 -4.64 0.54 25.00
C SER A 418 -4.41 -0.81 25.69
N THR A 419 -4.22 -0.78 27.00
CA THR A 419 -4.16 -2.00 27.84
C THR A 419 -5.54 -2.48 28.31
N THR A 420 -6.61 -1.76 27.94
CA THR A 420 -8.00 -2.03 28.39
C THR A 420 -8.95 -2.36 27.25
N TYR A 421 -8.46 -2.32 26.02
CA TYR A 421 -9.19 -2.65 24.80
C TYR A 421 -8.22 -3.40 23.91
N ASP A 422 -8.58 -4.56 23.39
CA ASP A 422 -7.64 -5.53 22.81
C ASP A 422 -7.91 -5.83 21.32
N ARG A 423 -8.85 -5.12 20.67
CA ARG A 423 -9.09 -5.19 19.22
C ARG A 423 -8.21 -4.20 18.46
N HIS A 424 -6.90 -4.42 18.52
CA HIS A 424 -5.91 -3.63 17.80
C HIS A 424 -4.63 -4.44 17.57
N TRP A 425 -3.83 -4.04 16.58
CA TRP A 425 -2.63 -4.78 16.19
C TRP A 425 -1.52 -4.76 17.25
N TRP A 426 -1.41 -3.70 18.06
CA TRP A 426 -0.42 -3.67 19.14
C TRP A 426 -0.65 -4.79 20.17
N ASN A 427 -1.89 -5.20 20.42
CA ASN A 427 -2.19 -6.35 21.28
C ASN A 427 -1.61 -7.66 20.72
N MET A 428 -1.55 -7.84 19.39
CA MET A 428 -0.88 -9.00 18.78
C MET A 428 0.63 -8.96 19.03
N ILE A 429 1.24 -7.78 18.89
CA ILE A 429 2.66 -7.54 19.13
C ILE A 429 3.01 -7.78 20.61
N GLU A 430 2.21 -7.28 21.55
CA GLU A 430 2.43 -7.50 22.99
C GLU A 430 2.31 -8.97 23.40
N LYS A 431 1.45 -9.74 22.72
CA LYS A 431 1.37 -11.20 22.88
C LYS A 431 2.59 -11.94 22.31
N GLY A 432 3.47 -11.24 21.59
CA GLY A 432 4.70 -11.78 21.02
C GLY A 432 4.60 -12.26 19.57
N SER A 433 3.46 -12.01 18.90
CA SER A 433 3.27 -12.39 17.50
C SER A 433 4.14 -11.56 16.58
N THR A 434 4.73 -12.21 15.58
CA THR A 434 5.50 -11.51 14.53
C THR A 434 4.83 -11.52 13.16
N ILE A 435 3.76 -12.31 13.03
CA ILE A 435 2.82 -12.33 11.92
C ILE A 435 1.44 -11.92 12.48
N ALA A 436 0.59 -11.30 11.68
CA ALA A 436 -0.78 -10.97 12.08
C ALA A 436 -1.59 -12.26 12.37
N MET A 437 -2.53 -12.16 13.31
CA MET A 437 -3.37 -13.29 13.75
C MET A 437 -4.67 -13.39 12.94
N GLU A 438 -5.31 -14.56 12.98
CA GLU A 438 -6.62 -14.81 12.37
C GLU A 438 -7.77 -14.03 13.06
N ALA A 439 -7.65 -13.77 14.36
CA ALA A 439 -8.56 -12.90 15.11
C ALA A 439 -7.77 -11.97 16.03
N TRP A 440 -8.44 -11.07 16.76
CA TRP A 440 -7.77 -10.14 17.68
C TRP A 440 -7.05 -10.82 18.86
N GLY A 441 -7.34 -12.09 19.12
CA GLY A 441 -6.79 -12.84 20.23
C GLY A 441 -7.55 -14.13 20.53
N ASN A 442 -6.92 -15.03 21.30
CA ASN A 442 -7.50 -16.32 21.65
C ASN A 442 -8.78 -16.22 22.49
N ASN A 443 -9.02 -15.09 23.15
CA ASN A 443 -10.28 -14.79 23.83
C ASN A 443 -11.47 -14.65 22.88
N TYR A 444 -11.22 -14.25 21.63
CA TYR A 444 -12.21 -14.16 20.57
C TYR A 444 -12.34 -15.45 19.78
N LYS A 445 -11.21 -16.14 19.56
CA LYS A 445 -11.15 -17.43 18.87
C LYS A 445 -10.06 -18.32 19.47
N PRO A 446 -10.38 -19.25 20.39
CA PRO A 446 -9.36 -20.03 21.13
C PRO A 446 -8.47 -20.93 20.27
N ASN A 447 -8.93 -21.30 19.07
CA ASN A 447 -8.21 -22.15 18.12
C ASN A 447 -7.71 -21.36 16.90
N GLN A 448 -7.43 -20.06 17.06
CA GLN A 448 -6.98 -19.21 15.96
C GLN A 448 -5.57 -19.53 15.49
N ASP A 449 -5.27 -19.15 14.26
CA ASP A 449 -3.91 -19.15 13.72
C ASP A 449 -3.22 -17.83 14.07
N TRP A 450 -1.91 -17.88 14.33
CA TRP A 450 -1.09 -16.69 14.64
C TRP A 450 -0.33 -16.18 13.41
N ASN A 451 -0.75 -16.62 12.23
CA ASN A 451 -0.03 -16.43 10.97
C ASN A 451 -0.97 -16.21 9.77
N HIS A 452 -1.93 -15.28 9.90
CA HIS A 452 -3.03 -15.10 8.96
C HIS A 452 -2.96 -13.77 8.17
N ALA A 453 -2.98 -13.86 6.84
CA ALA A 453 -2.78 -12.71 5.96
C ALA A 453 -3.91 -11.67 6.07
N TRP A 454 -5.17 -12.11 6.26
CA TRP A 454 -6.31 -11.21 6.41
C TRP A 454 -6.22 -10.30 7.66
N GLY A 455 -5.29 -10.63 8.57
CA GLY A 455 -5.07 -9.89 9.80
C GLY A 455 -4.20 -8.67 9.59
N ALA A 456 -3.51 -8.61 8.43
CA ALA A 456 -2.48 -7.63 8.12
C ALA A 456 -3.00 -6.48 7.24
N THR A 457 -4.26 -6.09 7.41
CA THR A 457 -4.90 -4.93 6.78
C THR A 457 -4.02 -3.66 6.71
N PRO A 458 -3.28 -3.24 7.75
CA PRO A 458 -2.39 -2.08 7.69
C PRO A 458 -1.31 -2.15 6.59
N ALA A 459 -0.93 -3.35 6.11
CA ALA A 459 0.01 -3.51 4.99
C ALA A 459 -0.50 -2.83 3.72
N ASN A 460 -1.82 -2.79 3.49
CA ASN A 460 -2.40 -2.12 2.32
C ASN A 460 -3.00 -0.75 2.63
N ILE A 461 -3.61 -0.57 3.82
CA ILE A 461 -4.28 0.69 4.18
C ILE A 461 -3.26 1.84 4.31
N ILE A 462 -2.10 1.59 4.91
CA ILE A 462 -1.09 2.65 5.10
C ILE A 462 -0.56 3.16 3.75
N PRO A 463 -0.09 2.30 2.81
CA PRO A 463 0.32 2.76 1.48
C PRO A 463 -0.81 3.44 0.68
N ARG A 464 -2.02 2.87 0.70
CA ARG A 464 -3.14 3.38 -0.13
C ARG A 464 -3.78 4.65 0.39
N TYR A 465 -3.88 4.83 1.71
CA TYR A 465 -4.64 5.93 2.30
C TYR A 465 -3.79 6.89 3.12
N VAL A 466 -2.87 6.40 3.97
CA VAL A 466 -1.97 7.27 4.74
C VAL A 466 -0.96 7.96 3.81
N LEU A 467 -0.19 7.17 3.05
CA LEU A 467 0.69 7.71 2.01
C LEU A 467 -0.09 8.11 0.74
N GLY A 468 -1.23 7.47 0.50
CA GLY A 468 -2.21 7.95 -0.48
C GLY A 468 -1.99 7.51 -1.92
N LEU A 469 -1.24 6.43 -2.18
CA LEU A 469 -0.97 5.95 -3.54
C LEU A 469 -2.00 4.91 -3.98
N GLN A 470 -2.72 5.18 -5.08
CA GLN A 470 -3.64 4.21 -5.69
C GLN A 470 -3.57 4.32 -7.23
N PRO A 471 -3.73 3.22 -7.99
CA PRO A 471 -3.83 3.32 -9.45
C PRO A 471 -5.19 3.92 -9.84
N LEU A 472 -5.18 4.95 -10.69
CA LEU A 472 -6.39 5.47 -11.34
C LEU A 472 -6.65 4.81 -12.69
N THR A 473 -5.57 4.46 -13.39
CA THR A 473 -5.64 3.76 -14.67
C THR A 473 -4.71 2.55 -14.65
N PRO A 474 -4.94 1.56 -15.53
CA PRO A 474 -4.29 0.26 -15.47
C PRO A 474 -2.75 0.34 -15.54
N GLY A 475 -2.11 -0.50 -14.74
CA GLY A 475 -0.66 -0.60 -14.63
C GLY A 475 0.00 0.68 -14.13
N PHE A 476 -0.69 1.48 -13.31
CA PHE A 476 -0.22 2.80 -12.85
C PHE A 476 0.17 3.76 -13.99
N ALA A 477 -0.51 3.70 -15.16
CA ALA A 477 -0.29 4.74 -16.18
C ALA A 477 -0.64 6.14 -15.63
N THR A 478 -1.65 6.21 -14.78
CA THR A 478 -2.00 7.36 -13.95
C THR A 478 -2.21 6.88 -12.51
N ALA A 479 -1.54 7.52 -11.56
CA ALA A 479 -1.66 7.27 -10.14
C ALA A 479 -2.43 8.41 -9.45
N LEU A 480 -3.25 8.08 -8.45
CA LEU A 480 -3.72 9.02 -7.44
C LEU A 480 -2.65 9.13 -6.36
N ILE A 481 -2.34 10.38 -5.97
CA ILE A 481 -1.53 10.70 -4.79
C ILE A 481 -2.39 11.58 -3.88
N LYS A 482 -2.96 11.00 -2.82
CA LYS A 482 -3.80 11.68 -1.84
C LYS A 482 -3.41 11.28 -0.42
N PRO A 483 -2.31 11.83 0.14
CA PRO A 483 -1.90 11.50 1.51
C PRO A 483 -2.93 11.98 2.53
N GLN A 484 -3.30 11.12 3.47
CA GLN A 484 -4.33 11.41 4.49
C GLN A 484 -3.77 11.17 5.89
N LEU A 485 -2.94 12.11 6.36
CA LEU A 485 -2.27 12.04 7.67
C LEU A 485 -3.13 12.57 8.84
N GLY A 486 -4.35 13.05 8.56
CA GLY A 486 -5.20 13.67 9.58
C GLY A 486 -4.85 15.13 9.87
N THR A 487 -5.17 15.61 11.08
CA THR A 487 -4.97 17.02 11.51
C THR A 487 -3.52 17.47 11.45
N GLY A 488 -2.57 16.56 11.73
CA GLY A 488 -1.15 16.90 11.87
C GLY A 488 -0.80 17.52 13.21
N ASP A 489 -1.62 17.32 14.25
CA ASP A 489 -1.35 17.82 15.60
C ASP A 489 -0.42 16.92 16.43
N GLY A 490 -0.04 15.74 15.91
CA GLY A 490 0.81 14.75 16.58
C GLY A 490 0.11 13.94 17.68
N THR A 491 -1.16 14.23 17.95
CA THR A 491 -1.99 13.51 18.93
C THR A 491 -2.97 12.59 18.19
N LEU A 492 -3.85 13.17 17.39
CA LEU A 492 -4.86 12.48 16.59
C LEU A 492 -4.31 12.16 15.20
N GLY A 493 -3.73 13.16 14.53
CA GLY A 493 -3.10 13.01 13.22
C GLY A 493 -1.58 12.85 13.30
N LEU A 494 -0.97 12.41 12.20
CA LEU A 494 0.49 12.27 12.05
C LEU A 494 1.12 13.60 11.61
N THR A 495 2.23 13.98 12.22
CA THR A 495 3.01 15.17 11.81
C THR A 495 3.94 14.89 10.64
N ARG A 496 4.28 13.62 10.42
CA ARG A 496 5.04 13.18 9.25
C ARG A 496 4.76 11.73 8.88
N ALA A 497 4.91 11.41 7.60
CA ALA A 497 4.97 10.04 7.10
C ALA A 497 5.86 9.99 5.86
N SER A 498 6.64 8.93 5.71
CA SER A 498 7.47 8.67 4.53
C SER A 498 7.39 7.20 4.15
N GLY A 499 7.41 6.89 2.86
CA GLY A 499 7.51 5.50 2.42
C GLY A 499 7.85 5.33 0.95
N VAL A 500 8.19 4.08 0.64
CA VAL A 500 8.46 3.57 -0.70
C VAL A 500 7.40 2.52 -0.98
N ILE A 501 6.69 2.66 -2.10
CA ILE A 501 5.64 1.73 -2.52
C ILE A 501 6.00 1.18 -3.90
N PRO A 502 6.14 -0.14 -4.06
CA PRO A 502 6.47 -0.75 -5.34
C PRO A 502 5.27 -0.63 -6.30
N THR A 503 5.56 -0.33 -7.57
CA THR A 503 4.58 -0.46 -8.66
C THR A 503 5.21 -1.22 -9.83
N ILE A 504 4.38 -1.67 -10.78
CA ILE A 504 4.88 -2.33 -11.99
C ILE A 504 5.80 -1.43 -12.84
N ARG A 505 5.67 -0.10 -12.72
CA ARG A 505 6.51 0.89 -13.42
C ARG A 505 7.79 1.27 -12.68
N GLY A 506 7.86 0.96 -11.38
CA GLY A 506 8.96 1.36 -10.50
C GLY A 506 8.42 1.81 -9.14
N PRO A 507 9.29 1.99 -8.13
CA PRO A 507 8.86 2.49 -6.83
C PRO A 507 8.35 3.93 -6.94
N VAL A 508 7.33 4.25 -6.14
CA VAL A 508 6.91 5.62 -5.85
C VAL A 508 7.36 5.93 -4.42
N GLU A 509 8.07 7.04 -4.24
CA GLU A 509 8.53 7.51 -2.94
C GLU A 509 7.72 8.73 -2.54
N ILE A 510 7.18 8.72 -1.32
CA ILE A 510 6.32 9.78 -0.78
C ILE A 510 6.87 10.17 0.57
N THR A 511 7.12 11.46 0.77
CA THR A 511 7.44 12.04 2.08
C THR A 511 6.51 13.21 2.34
N VAL A 512 5.83 13.19 3.48
CA VAL A 512 4.87 14.22 3.87
C VAL A 512 5.24 14.78 5.24
N GLU A 513 5.29 16.11 5.33
CA GLU A 513 5.23 16.85 6.58
C GLU A 513 3.85 17.49 6.70
N ASN A 514 3.24 17.41 7.87
CA ASN A 514 1.84 17.74 8.08
C ASN A 514 1.66 18.48 9.40
N ALA A 515 0.99 19.63 9.35
CA ALA A 515 0.62 20.41 10.53
C ALA A 515 -0.83 20.91 10.38
N PRO A 516 -1.43 21.53 11.42
CA PRO A 516 -2.80 22.03 11.34
C PRO A 516 -3.05 23.04 10.21
N ALA A 517 -2.02 23.84 9.85
CA ALA A 517 -2.09 24.87 8.82
C ALA A 517 -0.97 24.77 7.76
N ASP A 518 -0.17 23.69 7.78
CA ASP A 518 0.92 23.47 6.83
C ASP A 518 0.85 22.04 6.27
N PHE A 519 1.28 21.86 5.02
CA PHE A 519 1.35 20.57 4.36
C PHE A 519 2.42 20.60 3.26
N ARG A 520 3.42 19.71 3.37
CA ARG A 520 4.52 19.59 2.41
C ARG A 520 4.60 18.14 1.94
N LEU A 521 4.77 17.95 0.65
CA LEU A 521 4.88 16.65 -0.02
C LEU A 521 6.10 16.66 -0.93
N ILE A 522 7.01 15.72 -0.71
CA ILE A 522 8.02 15.32 -1.70
C ILE A 522 7.53 14.02 -2.33
N LEU A 523 7.31 14.06 -3.64
CA LEU A 523 6.81 12.96 -4.44
C LEU A 523 7.86 12.60 -5.49
N LYS A 524 8.28 11.35 -5.52
CA LYS A 524 9.13 10.80 -6.58
C LYS A 524 8.41 9.66 -7.27
N THR A 525 8.15 9.81 -8.55
CA THR A 525 7.46 8.83 -9.39
C THR A 525 8.37 8.33 -10.50
N PRO A 526 8.23 7.07 -10.95
CA PRO A 526 9.01 6.54 -12.06
C PRO A 526 8.63 7.23 -13.38
N GLY A 527 9.53 7.16 -14.36
CA GLY A 527 9.22 7.56 -15.73
C GLY A 527 8.01 6.80 -16.29
N ASN A 528 7.28 7.41 -17.23
CA ASN A 528 6.07 6.84 -17.86
C ASN A 528 4.91 6.60 -16.87
N MET A 529 4.84 7.36 -15.78
CA MET A 529 3.71 7.48 -14.87
C MET A 529 3.25 8.93 -14.83
N LEU A 530 1.94 9.16 -14.93
CA LEU A 530 1.31 10.44 -14.57
C LEU A 530 0.76 10.35 -13.15
N ALA A 531 0.70 11.46 -12.44
CA ALA A 531 0.08 11.54 -11.12
C ALA A 531 -1.00 12.63 -11.07
N ARG A 532 -2.13 12.29 -10.44
CA ARG A 532 -3.14 13.22 -9.98
C ARG A 532 -2.93 13.42 -8.49
N VAL A 533 -2.47 14.60 -8.09
CA VAL A 533 -2.08 14.90 -6.71
C VAL A 533 -3.14 15.75 -6.03
N LEU A 534 -3.61 15.30 -4.87
CA LEU A 534 -4.60 15.99 -4.03
C LEU A 534 -3.93 16.44 -2.73
N VAL A 535 -3.89 17.75 -2.52
CA VAL A 535 -3.31 18.38 -1.32
C VAL A 535 -4.43 18.99 -0.48
N PRO A 536 -4.56 18.68 0.83
CA PRO A 536 -5.62 19.25 1.65
C PRO A 536 -5.48 20.77 1.77
N THR A 537 -6.58 21.52 1.74
CA THR A 537 -6.54 22.99 1.87
C THR A 537 -6.26 23.46 3.30
N LYS A 538 -6.36 22.57 4.29
CA LYS A 538 -6.22 22.88 5.73
C LYS A 538 -7.09 24.05 6.21
N GLY A 539 -8.20 24.31 5.52
CA GLY A 539 -9.11 25.41 5.85
C GLY A 539 -8.54 26.81 5.61
N LEU A 540 -7.42 26.94 4.90
CA LEU A 540 -6.86 28.24 4.52
C LEU A 540 -7.83 29.02 3.63
N ALA A 541 -7.90 30.34 3.82
CA ALA A 541 -8.85 31.21 3.11
C ALA A 541 -8.53 31.34 1.60
N ASN A 542 -7.24 31.40 1.25
CA ASN A 542 -6.76 31.53 -0.13
C ASN A 542 -5.69 30.47 -0.43
N PRO A 543 -6.05 29.18 -0.43
CA PRO A 543 -5.08 28.11 -0.54
C PRO A 543 -4.49 28.10 -1.96
N CYS A 544 -3.17 28.03 -2.06
CA CYS A 544 -2.45 27.82 -3.32
C CYS A 544 -1.32 26.81 -3.13
N LEU A 545 -0.79 26.29 -4.24
CA LEU A 545 0.35 25.36 -4.21
C LEU A 545 1.62 26.07 -4.67
N ILE A 546 2.72 25.71 -4.03
CA ILE A 546 4.06 25.96 -4.53
C ILE A 546 4.59 24.61 -5.00
N VAL A 547 4.87 24.49 -6.30
CA VAL A 547 5.40 23.27 -6.92
C VAL A 547 6.77 23.58 -7.48
N ASN A 548 7.81 22.92 -6.98
CA ASN A 548 9.20 23.11 -7.39
C ASN A 548 9.61 24.60 -7.39
N GLY A 549 9.25 25.34 -6.33
CA GLY A 549 9.57 26.77 -6.19
C GLY A 549 8.74 27.72 -7.07
N ALA A 550 7.72 27.24 -7.78
CA ALA A 550 6.81 28.06 -8.56
C ALA A 550 5.39 28.02 -7.99
N ARG A 551 4.72 29.18 -7.95
CA ARG A 551 3.31 29.23 -7.57
C ARG A 551 2.44 28.60 -8.67
N VAL A 552 1.58 27.67 -8.29
CA VAL A 552 0.64 26.98 -9.17
C VAL A 552 -0.78 27.20 -8.66
N ALA A 553 -1.64 27.75 -9.52
CA ALA A 553 -3.07 27.78 -9.28
C ALA A 553 -3.63 26.38 -9.52
N ALA A 554 -4.37 25.84 -8.56
CA ALA A 554 -5.03 24.55 -8.65
C ALA A 554 -6.50 24.70 -8.24
N PRO A 555 -7.46 24.02 -8.90
CA PRO A 555 -8.84 24.03 -8.48
C PRO A 555 -8.99 23.32 -7.12
N VAL A 556 -9.90 23.84 -6.29
CA VAL A 556 -10.31 23.18 -5.05
C VAL A 556 -11.49 22.26 -5.33
N VAL A 557 -11.34 20.97 -5.05
CA VAL A 557 -12.37 19.94 -5.14
C VAL A 557 -12.42 19.19 -3.82
N ASP A 558 -13.59 19.16 -3.16
CA ASP A 558 -13.82 18.47 -1.89
C ASP A 558 -12.75 18.78 -0.81
N GLY A 559 -12.41 20.06 -0.67
CA GLY A 559 -11.42 20.52 0.31
C GLY A 559 -9.96 20.20 -0.03
N HIS A 560 -9.66 19.83 -1.28
CA HIS A 560 -8.31 19.57 -1.75
C HIS A 560 -7.97 20.42 -2.98
N LEU A 561 -6.75 20.95 -3.05
CA LEU A 561 -6.16 21.48 -4.26
C LEU A 561 -5.72 20.31 -5.15
N VAL A 562 -6.11 20.34 -6.43
CA VAL A 562 -5.90 19.22 -7.37
C VAL A 562 -4.89 19.60 -8.45
N LEU A 563 -3.78 18.88 -8.50
CA LEU A 563 -2.84 18.90 -9.63
C LEU A 563 -3.13 17.70 -10.53
N GLU A 564 -3.43 17.96 -11.79
CA GLU A 564 -3.64 16.94 -12.81
C GLU A 564 -2.36 16.71 -13.62
N ASN A 565 -2.17 15.48 -14.11
CA ASN A 565 -1.11 15.12 -15.05
C ASN A 565 0.32 15.53 -14.62
N VAL A 566 0.63 15.47 -13.32
CA VAL A 566 2.00 15.63 -12.83
C VAL A 566 2.86 14.53 -13.45
N LYS A 567 3.94 14.92 -14.14
CA LYS A 567 4.78 13.98 -14.89
C LYS A 567 5.63 13.11 -13.95
N GLY A 568 6.26 12.08 -14.51
CA GLY A 568 7.26 11.29 -13.79
C GLY A 568 8.47 12.14 -13.41
N GLY A 569 8.97 11.98 -12.19
CA GLY A 569 10.12 12.74 -11.67
C GLY A 569 9.99 13.03 -10.17
N THR A 570 10.85 13.91 -9.68
CA THR A 570 10.81 14.41 -8.30
C THR A 570 10.08 15.75 -8.25
N HIS A 571 9.12 15.87 -7.34
CA HIS A 571 8.31 17.07 -7.15
C HIS A 571 8.20 17.41 -5.66
N ALA A 572 8.51 18.66 -5.31
CA ALA A 572 8.14 19.22 -4.01
C ALA A 572 6.89 20.07 -4.16
N ILE A 573 5.89 19.79 -3.34
CA ILE A 573 4.58 20.40 -3.37
C ILE A 573 4.26 20.90 -1.97
N HIS A 574 4.04 22.19 -1.82
CA HIS A 574 3.78 22.85 -0.55
C HIS A 574 2.48 23.65 -0.61
N LEU A 575 1.65 23.49 0.42
CA LEU A 575 0.46 24.30 0.65
C LEU A 575 0.84 25.68 1.20
N SER A 576 0.35 26.75 0.58
CA SER A 576 0.50 28.12 1.09
C SER A 576 -0.86 28.83 1.19
N GLY A 577 -1.02 29.64 2.24
CA GLY A 577 -2.19 30.52 2.43
C GLY A 577 -1.97 31.97 1.99
N GLU A 578 -0.73 32.34 1.68
CA GLU A 578 -0.32 33.66 1.23
C GLU A 578 0.44 33.55 -0.09
N ALA A 579 0.53 34.65 -0.85
CA ALA A 579 1.43 34.70 -1.99
C ALA A 579 2.87 34.72 -1.44
N PRO A 580 3.66 33.66 -1.66
CA PRO A 580 5.01 33.59 -1.11
C PRO A 580 5.88 34.68 -1.74
N ASP A 581 6.77 35.28 -0.94
CA ASP A 581 7.83 36.14 -1.46
C ASP A 581 8.94 35.30 -2.11
N ASN A 582 9.85 35.96 -2.84
CA ASN A 582 10.92 35.27 -3.55
C ASN A 582 11.85 34.48 -2.60
N ALA A 583 12.04 34.96 -1.37
CA ALA A 583 12.85 34.28 -0.37
C ALA A 583 12.20 32.95 0.05
N SER A 584 10.89 32.95 0.30
CA SER A 584 10.14 31.75 0.65
C SER A 584 10.10 30.73 -0.49
N LEU A 585 9.97 31.21 -1.74
CA LEU A 585 10.04 30.35 -2.92
C LEU A 585 11.41 29.69 -3.11
N LEU A 586 12.50 30.43 -2.84
CA LEU A 586 13.87 29.91 -2.89
C LEU A 586 14.09 28.81 -1.85
N GLU A 587 13.65 29.00 -0.61
CA GLU A 587 13.79 27.98 0.44
C GLU A 587 13.01 26.70 0.12
N THR A 588 11.80 26.83 -0.43
CA THR A 588 11.01 25.67 -0.89
C THR A 588 11.68 24.96 -2.07
N TRP A 589 12.27 25.71 -3.01
CA TRP A 589 13.04 25.14 -4.11
C TRP A 589 14.30 24.41 -3.63
N LYS A 590 15.04 24.96 -2.66
CA LYS A 590 16.20 24.28 -2.05
C LYS A 590 15.79 22.97 -1.39
N ALA A 591 14.69 22.96 -0.64
CA ALA A 591 14.14 21.74 -0.06
C ALA A 591 13.83 20.68 -1.13
N SER A 592 13.38 21.11 -2.32
CA SER A 592 13.08 20.20 -3.43
C SER A 592 14.31 19.62 -4.09
N MET A 593 15.35 20.44 -4.30
CA MET A 593 16.54 20.02 -5.03
C MET A 593 17.53 19.27 -4.13
N PHE A 594 17.73 19.73 -2.90
CA PHE A 594 18.77 19.21 -2.00
C PHE A 594 18.26 18.21 -0.96
N GLY A 595 16.93 18.09 -0.80
CA GLY A 595 16.33 17.19 0.20
C GLY A 595 16.91 17.41 1.60
N ASN A 596 17.57 16.39 2.16
CA ASN A 596 18.18 16.46 3.50
C ASN A 596 19.30 17.50 3.61
N GLU A 597 19.95 17.87 2.50
CA GLU A 597 21.04 18.85 2.47
C GLU A 597 20.53 20.29 2.29
N ALA A 598 19.21 20.52 2.21
CA ALA A 598 18.65 21.86 2.04
C ALA A 598 19.02 22.82 3.18
N GLY A 599 19.26 22.29 4.39
CA GLY A 599 19.75 23.07 5.54
C GLY A 599 21.27 23.26 5.59
N ASN A 600 22.04 22.69 4.65
CA ASN A 600 23.48 22.76 4.62
C ASN A 600 23.96 23.94 3.75
N PRO A 601 24.46 25.04 4.33
CA PRO A 601 24.86 26.22 3.56
C PRO A 601 26.10 25.99 2.68
N ALA A 602 26.84 24.89 2.88
CA ALA A 602 27.97 24.53 2.02
C ALA A 602 27.52 23.89 0.70
N VAL A 603 26.27 23.42 0.61
CA VAL A 603 25.70 22.81 -0.60
C VAL A 603 24.56 23.67 -1.13
N ALA A 604 23.56 23.94 -0.31
CA ALA A 604 22.33 24.65 -0.68
C ALA A 604 22.41 26.19 -0.49
N GLY A 605 23.58 26.75 -0.20
CA GLY A 605 23.75 28.19 -0.07
C GLY A 605 23.55 28.92 -1.41
N ASP A 606 23.01 30.13 -1.39
CA ASP A 606 22.58 30.89 -2.58
C ASP A 606 23.69 31.04 -3.63
N GLU A 607 24.92 31.28 -3.19
CA GLU A 607 26.11 31.50 -4.03
C GLU A 607 26.87 30.20 -4.35
N ARG A 608 26.30 29.03 -4.01
CA ARG A 608 26.93 27.73 -4.27
C ARG A 608 26.54 27.23 -5.64
N ASP A 609 27.46 26.47 -6.23
CA ASP A 609 27.37 25.83 -7.53
C ASP A 609 27.84 24.37 -7.30
N PRO A 610 26.91 23.44 -6.97
CA PRO A 610 27.26 22.09 -6.55
C PRO A 610 27.69 21.18 -7.72
N ASP A 611 27.14 21.40 -8.90
CA ASP A 611 27.38 20.62 -10.11
C ASP A 611 28.47 21.22 -11.02
N GLY A 612 28.88 22.46 -10.76
CA GLY A 612 30.03 23.12 -11.37
C GLY A 612 29.74 23.68 -12.77
N ASP A 613 28.48 23.98 -13.07
CA ASP A 613 28.05 24.49 -14.37
C ASP A 613 28.24 26.02 -14.52
N GLY A 614 28.60 26.70 -13.43
CA GLY A 614 28.81 28.14 -13.35
C GLY A 614 27.57 28.96 -12.97
N MET A 615 26.44 28.32 -12.69
CA MET A 615 25.22 28.93 -12.16
C MET A 615 25.17 28.78 -10.64
N SER A 616 24.84 29.88 -9.94
CA SER A 616 24.59 29.82 -8.51
C SER A 616 23.23 29.19 -8.23
N ASN A 617 23.02 28.59 -7.06
CA ASN A 617 21.72 28.11 -6.61
C ASN A 617 20.62 29.18 -6.68
N ALA A 618 20.96 30.46 -6.48
CA ALA A 618 20.02 31.56 -6.64
C ALA A 618 19.62 31.79 -8.11
N ASP A 619 20.58 31.72 -9.04
CA ASP A 619 20.34 31.83 -10.48
C ASP A 619 19.56 30.62 -11.00
N GLU A 620 19.93 29.42 -10.53
CA GLU A 620 19.27 28.15 -10.78
C GLU A 620 17.79 28.18 -10.38
N PHE A 621 17.51 28.70 -9.18
CA PHE A 621 16.16 28.95 -8.72
C PHE A 621 15.41 29.91 -9.63
N ILE A 622 16.01 31.05 -10.00
CA ILE A 622 15.37 32.02 -10.90
C ILE A 622 15.15 31.41 -12.29
N ALA A 623 16.04 30.55 -12.77
CA ALA A 623 15.93 29.88 -14.05
C ALA A 623 15.01 28.64 -14.05
N ASN A 624 14.72 28.07 -12.88
CA ASN A 624 14.06 26.77 -12.70
C ASN A 624 14.85 25.62 -13.35
N THR A 625 16.14 25.55 -13.03
CA THR A 625 17.12 24.53 -13.44
C THR A 625 17.47 23.62 -12.24
N ASP A 626 18.09 22.46 -12.51
CA ASP A 626 18.42 21.45 -11.49
C ASP A 626 19.88 21.60 -11.04
N PRO A 627 20.16 22.00 -9.78
CA PRO A 627 21.50 22.40 -9.32
C PRO A 627 22.41 21.21 -9.04
N LEU A 628 21.96 20.01 -9.41
CA LEU A 628 22.67 18.76 -9.30
C LEU A 628 22.86 18.11 -10.70
N ASP A 629 22.40 18.76 -11.77
CA ASP A 629 22.50 18.31 -13.15
C ASP A 629 23.19 19.37 -14.03
N PRO A 630 24.50 19.21 -14.32
CA PRO A 630 25.26 20.20 -15.07
C PRO A 630 24.80 20.35 -16.54
N ASP A 631 23.86 19.52 -17.02
CA ASP A 631 23.25 19.64 -18.34
C ASP A 631 21.93 20.45 -18.33
N ASP A 632 21.34 20.80 -17.18
CA ASP A 632 20.05 21.52 -17.09
C ASP A 632 20.17 23.04 -16.91
N LEU A 633 21.24 23.69 -17.38
CA LEU A 633 21.51 25.12 -17.19
C LEU A 633 20.71 26.12 -18.08
N PHE A 634 20.59 27.37 -17.63
CA PHE A 634 20.06 28.49 -18.43
C PHE A 634 21.11 29.08 -19.37
N VAL A 635 21.12 28.56 -20.60
CA VAL A 635 22.02 29.03 -21.65
C VAL A 635 21.28 29.31 -22.95
N THR A 636 21.82 30.23 -23.75
CA THR A 636 21.34 30.50 -25.10
C THR A 636 21.75 29.37 -26.05
N LYS A 637 20.79 28.75 -26.74
CA LYS A 637 21.03 27.61 -27.64
C LYS A 637 21.45 28.02 -29.06
N VAL A 638 20.78 29.04 -29.61
CA VAL A 638 20.97 29.51 -30.99
C VAL A 638 20.79 31.02 -31.02
N PHE A 639 21.62 31.74 -31.77
CA PHE A 639 21.39 33.16 -32.06
C PHE A 639 21.81 33.53 -33.49
N SER A 640 21.08 34.46 -34.10
CA SER A 640 21.39 34.96 -35.44
C SER A 640 22.51 36.02 -35.41
N LEU A 641 23.61 35.79 -36.13
CA LEU A 641 24.63 36.80 -36.43
C LEU A 641 24.24 37.53 -37.73
N THR A 642 23.36 38.52 -37.65
CA THR A 642 22.88 39.25 -38.84
C THR A 642 23.66 40.55 -39.08
N GLU A 643 23.84 40.92 -40.35
CA GLU A 643 24.21 42.29 -40.75
C GLU A 643 23.10 43.28 -40.30
N PRO A 644 23.34 44.60 -40.21
CA PRO A 644 22.29 45.54 -39.82
C PRO A 644 21.04 45.45 -40.73
N GLY A 645 19.86 45.22 -40.14
CA GLY A 645 18.58 45.25 -40.88
C GLY A 645 17.61 44.07 -40.62
N PRO A 646 18.02 42.79 -40.75
CA PRO A 646 17.18 41.63 -40.46
C PRO A 646 16.96 41.45 -38.95
N ALA A 647 15.79 40.91 -38.57
CA ALA A 647 15.42 40.65 -37.18
C ALA A 647 16.49 39.81 -36.44
N PHE A 648 16.74 40.15 -35.17
CA PHE A 648 17.59 39.35 -34.30
C PHE A 648 16.75 38.27 -33.62
N ARG A 649 17.23 37.02 -33.63
CA ARG A 649 16.57 35.88 -32.96
C ARG A 649 17.54 35.19 -32.03
N MET A 650 17.01 34.77 -30.88
CA MET A 650 17.72 33.96 -29.89
C MET A 650 16.79 32.90 -29.33
N THR A 651 17.27 31.67 -29.19
CA THR A 651 16.52 30.58 -28.58
C THR A 651 17.08 30.24 -27.21
N VAL A 652 16.20 30.09 -26.22
CA VAL A 652 16.52 29.62 -24.87
C VAL A 652 15.67 28.39 -24.52
N ALA A 653 16.15 27.56 -23.60
CA ALA A 653 15.32 26.51 -22.99
C ALA A 653 14.34 27.17 -22.01
N GLY A 654 13.10 27.35 -22.44
CA GLY A 654 12.04 27.90 -21.61
C GLY A 654 11.57 26.90 -20.55
N LYS A 655 11.46 27.35 -19.30
CA LYS A 655 10.96 26.59 -18.16
C LYS A 655 9.58 27.11 -17.73
N PRO A 656 8.68 26.23 -17.27
CA PRO A 656 7.37 26.64 -16.81
C PRO A 656 7.46 27.56 -15.59
N GLY A 657 6.50 28.49 -15.48
CA GLY A 657 6.42 29.45 -14.37
C GLY A 657 7.53 30.49 -14.37
N ARG A 658 8.16 30.76 -15.52
CA ARG A 658 9.18 31.78 -15.70
C ARG A 658 8.82 32.76 -16.81
N ARG A 659 9.20 34.03 -16.62
CA ARG A 659 9.10 35.07 -17.64
C ARG A 659 10.48 35.28 -18.24
N TYR A 660 10.54 35.38 -19.57
CA TYR A 660 11.78 35.58 -20.31
C TYR A 660 11.72 36.92 -21.02
N LEU A 661 12.79 37.70 -20.98
CA LEU A 661 12.88 38.99 -21.64
C LEU A 661 14.06 38.98 -22.60
N LEU A 662 13.83 39.50 -23.81
CA LEU A 662 14.91 39.89 -24.70
C LEU A 662 15.28 41.32 -24.38
N GLU A 663 16.52 41.52 -23.98
CA GLU A 663 17.05 42.85 -23.71
C GLU A 663 18.11 43.23 -24.72
N ARG A 664 18.14 44.52 -25.05
CA ARG A 664 19.06 45.11 -26.02
C ARG A 664 19.81 46.28 -25.41
N SER A 665 21.11 46.38 -25.70
CA SER A 665 21.93 47.56 -25.47
C SER A 665 22.74 47.92 -26.71
N VAL A 666 23.09 49.20 -26.86
CA VAL A 666 24.02 49.68 -27.90
C VAL A 666 25.48 49.70 -27.42
N SER A 667 25.71 49.45 -26.13
CA SER A 667 27.03 49.45 -25.49
C SER A 667 27.10 48.34 -24.43
N LEU A 668 28.23 47.62 -24.37
CA LEU A 668 28.49 46.70 -23.25
C LEU A 668 29.03 47.42 -22.02
N GLU A 669 29.50 48.66 -22.17
CA GLU A 669 30.07 49.46 -21.09
C GLU A 669 28.99 50.23 -20.32
N ASP A 670 27.87 50.55 -20.97
CA ASP A 670 26.72 51.19 -20.33
C ASP A 670 25.79 50.15 -19.69
N SER A 671 25.32 50.44 -18.47
CA SER A 671 24.39 49.55 -17.74
C SER A 671 22.94 49.60 -18.24
N SER A 672 22.64 50.39 -19.27
CA SER A 672 21.27 50.61 -19.76
C SER A 672 20.85 49.55 -20.79
N TRP A 673 20.08 48.56 -20.35
CA TRP A 673 19.43 47.56 -21.20
C TRP A 673 17.95 47.91 -21.39
N SER A 674 17.45 47.79 -22.62
CA SER A 674 16.04 48.01 -22.95
C SER A 674 15.36 46.67 -23.29
N VAL A 675 14.21 46.39 -22.70
CA VAL A 675 13.38 45.24 -23.07
C VAL A 675 12.80 45.48 -24.46
N VAL A 676 13.06 44.55 -25.39
CA VAL A 676 12.56 44.61 -26.78
C VAL A 676 11.56 43.48 -27.08
N ARG A 677 11.52 42.43 -26.25
CA ARG A 677 10.51 41.37 -26.29
C ARG A 677 10.23 40.84 -24.89
N GLU A 678 8.96 40.65 -24.59
CA GLU A 678 8.47 40.09 -23.32
C GLU A 678 7.30 39.14 -23.64
N PRO A 679 7.55 37.84 -23.83
CA PRO A 679 6.50 36.83 -23.96
C PRO A 679 5.77 36.63 -22.62
N GLU A 680 4.61 35.97 -22.69
CA GLU A 680 3.87 35.57 -21.49
C GLU A 680 4.67 34.54 -20.65
N VAL A 681 4.31 34.44 -19.37
CA VAL A 681 4.87 33.42 -18.46
C VAL A 681 4.62 32.04 -19.06
N LEU A 682 5.67 31.24 -19.21
CA LEU A 682 5.55 29.93 -19.83
C LEU A 682 4.71 28.99 -18.96
N ALA A 683 3.72 28.34 -19.57
CA ALA A 683 2.92 27.31 -18.89
C ALA A 683 3.63 25.94 -18.86
N GLU A 684 4.53 25.68 -19.81
CA GLU A 684 5.23 24.40 -19.96
C GLU A 684 6.67 24.58 -20.45
N ARG A 685 7.50 23.54 -20.26
CA ARG A 685 8.89 23.52 -20.76
C ARG A 685 8.87 23.42 -22.29
N GLN A 686 9.49 24.37 -22.96
CA GLN A 686 9.61 24.40 -24.42
C GLN A 686 10.81 25.25 -24.84
N ASP A 687 11.33 25.03 -26.05
CA ASP A 687 12.28 25.97 -26.63
C ASP A 687 11.57 27.27 -27.00
N LEU A 688 12.05 28.38 -26.45
CA LEU A 688 11.46 29.70 -26.63
C LEU A 688 12.34 30.54 -27.55
N GLU A 689 11.78 30.94 -28.69
CA GLU A 689 12.40 31.92 -29.58
C GLU A 689 12.03 33.35 -29.15
N LEU A 690 13.06 34.16 -28.92
CA LEU A 690 13.00 35.57 -28.58
C LEU A 690 13.46 36.39 -29.79
N GLU A 691 12.59 37.25 -30.31
CA GLU A 691 12.83 38.02 -31.53
C GLU A 691 12.76 39.54 -31.29
N ASP A 692 13.78 40.28 -31.75
CA ASP A 692 13.75 41.73 -31.95
C ASP A 692 13.50 42.01 -33.43
N THR A 693 12.29 42.46 -33.75
CA THR A 693 11.85 42.75 -35.12
C THR A 693 12.32 44.10 -35.64
N SER A 694 12.97 44.92 -34.81
CA SER A 694 13.45 46.25 -35.17
C SER A 694 14.83 46.54 -34.55
N PRO A 695 15.86 45.75 -34.93
CA PRO A 695 17.22 45.98 -34.48
C PRO A 695 17.75 47.33 -35.02
N PRO A 696 18.59 48.04 -34.26
CA PRO A 696 19.13 49.33 -34.70
C PRO A 696 20.06 49.16 -35.90
N ALA A 697 20.22 50.23 -36.68
CA ALA A 697 21.12 50.25 -37.84
C ALA A 697 22.62 50.22 -37.46
N THR A 698 22.94 50.42 -36.17
CA THR A 698 24.29 50.31 -35.58
C THR A 698 24.51 48.93 -34.94
N LYS A 699 25.70 48.71 -34.36
CA LYS A 699 25.94 47.55 -33.49
C LYS A 699 24.99 47.57 -32.28
N ALA A 700 24.50 46.39 -31.90
CA ALA A 700 23.76 46.14 -30.67
C ALA A 700 24.21 44.84 -30.02
N PHE A 701 23.94 44.74 -28.73
CA PHE A 701 24.20 43.58 -27.88
C PHE A 701 22.87 43.11 -27.31
N TYR A 702 22.71 41.80 -27.23
CA TYR A 702 21.49 41.17 -26.76
C TYR A 702 21.78 40.23 -25.60
N ARG A 703 20.84 40.14 -24.66
CA ARG A 703 20.84 39.11 -23.62
C ARG A 703 19.43 38.63 -23.35
N ALA A 704 19.32 37.38 -22.91
CA ALA A 704 18.09 36.86 -22.34
C ALA A 704 18.14 37.09 -20.83
N ARG A 705 17.10 37.68 -20.26
CA ARG A 705 16.90 37.72 -18.81
C ARG A 705 15.72 36.81 -18.46
N VAL A 706 15.90 35.96 -17.47
CA VAL A 706 14.82 35.17 -16.88
C VAL A 706 14.49 35.76 -15.52
N GLU A 707 13.20 35.83 -15.20
CA GLU A 707 12.71 36.31 -13.92
C GLU A 707 11.55 35.46 -13.41
N LEU A 708 11.32 35.54 -12.10
CA LEU A 708 10.12 35.01 -11.46
C LEU A 708 8.89 35.83 -11.91
N PRO A 709 7.69 35.22 -12.01
CA PRO A 709 6.47 35.85 -12.55
C PRO A 709 6.04 37.15 -11.86
#